data_AF-A0A8D8Q6E4-F1
#
_entry.id   AF-A0A8D8Q6E4-F1
#
_cell.length_a   1.000
_cell.length_b   1.000
_cell.length_c   1.000
_cell.angle_alpha   90.00
_cell.angle_beta   90.00
_cell.angle_gamma   90.00
#
_symmetry.space_group_name_H-M   'P 1'
#
loop_
_entity.id
_entity.type
_entity.pdbx_description
1 polymer ?
#
loop_
_entity_poly.entity_id
_entity_poly.type
_entity_poly.pdbx_seq_one_letter_code
_entity_poly.pdbx_strand_id
1 'polypeptide(L)'
;MWSAEILLLLSISIAFTSSTLTGVQSTTDTFLANVSVIPNPIRLGEIDSIPFFHVTLENSFEKNLKIPFESCCFFTIANETVWSYGTKRGKSPNLNCPNPIGLKDLISKHSKEQKINVELSVRRTNERDNIGNCRSHDTELLATISIPVINCTAKTSCTECTSFLCSWCVNEHRCLNPKNNCNGPKLSEIDSCPMINGNHLGSSEIVVEFNTSIAIAVKVKNIYPFMKQTHYNFKCKFYIEGDIKTVKTTLIDDVISCDSMEFSYSSNVSNINASFVVLWGESELYNPNDVHVNIYNCQNFASNCGLCLILNEKYKCGWCQSSNSCETSDQCQSGNWTQTCSNPEITSFEPKSGLYAGGTNVTINGTNLGKTFKDIIECEVAGVPCRPYESLYKPSTQIVCQVDTEETITIGSNEGPVIVKIGGFKGISKDNYQFVVPYVKSIEPMQGSLSGNTNITINGSNLMAGSRMEVSICDLPCDVISKQPDLINCITGASNLEQNCKVHMKFDGVTRPCEDVVYKYVEDPVVDSVESDSEKWRNNCPRGTPAGGTNINVHGCNLHNVQKPIIYVTYKGKQYKCTCVVKTSILIICKSPVINLPFENLTKDYPQNLEYGFYMDQFSGFQNVTKKLNNSFMLFPDPKYEPFNKTIYRSNDYLTINGEYLDLGYDESDVTVMIGIGVCNVTSIAKKQLTCIPPSEQPPNSLDDNQTETTELPNVTVIVAKTLKFYIGKLSYSQPQPDSYLQSLYGSIAVIIALSLTSVAILIIYRCKSTKKTQVVKNLQRQMDFLEARVAAECKEAFAELQMEMTDLTRKLTTDGIPFRDYNSYVMNVLFPNNEHHGVLQFERPEVNHNKEQLSKFGELILNKTFFLMFIRTLESNPNFTMSDRVKVASLIMVVLQSKMQYCTDVLKTLLAELIEKFVHTKLDSKLLLRRTESVAEKMLSNWFSILLYKFLFDSAGKPLYLLFRAIKQQVEKGPVDAITGHARYSLSEDMLIRNVIDFKPMTVAVTIGRYQDVPVHVQDCDTISQVKEKSLDTIYRATPYSKRPADKDLVVEWQTENSGNLILNDFDGTNKAEEEWKQLKTLNHYKVPDGAHLTLRECNTSNPESKTANMNKMKRKSYSKIIDQKWHLVKQHDNPNHEKGERSNKMVSEVYLTRLLTTKGAVQQFVDDLFRKIFNSTNHGSAVPLAVKNMFDFLDKQELEHDITDAEV
;
A
#
# COMPACT_ATOMS: atom_id res chain seq x y z
N MET A 1 -10.71 -3.49 -30.67
CA MET A 1 -9.84 -4.55 -30.15
C MET A 1 -10.01 -4.40 -28.66
N TRP A 2 -10.99 -5.06 -28.02
CA TRP A 2 -11.02 -6.51 -27.77
C TRP A 2 -9.66 -6.91 -27.14
N SER A 3 -9.44 -7.64 -26.04
CA SER A 3 -10.33 -8.04 -24.94
C SER A 3 -9.55 -8.57 -23.68
N ALA A 4 -9.74 -9.77 -23.09
CA ALA A 4 -9.25 -10.58 -21.95
C ALA A 4 -8.05 -11.56 -22.04
N GLU A 5 -7.18 -11.57 -21.04
CA GLU A 5 -6.73 -12.76 -20.27
C GLU A 5 -6.48 -14.22 -20.82
N ILE A 6 -5.46 -14.85 -20.18
CA ILE A 6 -5.30 -16.29 -19.79
C ILE A 6 -4.65 -17.29 -20.76
N LEU A 7 -3.39 -17.66 -20.51
CA LEU A 7 -2.92 -19.05 -20.71
C LEU A 7 -2.20 -19.54 -19.45
N LEU A 8 -2.97 -20.32 -18.68
CA LEU A 8 -2.57 -21.45 -17.83
C LEU A 8 -1.10 -21.53 -17.36
N LEU A 9 -0.98 -21.39 -16.04
CA LEU A 9 -0.38 -22.40 -15.17
C LEU A 9 -0.01 -23.72 -15.87
N LEU A 10 1.28 -24.03 -15.89
CA LEU A 10 1.91 -25.37 -15.74
C LEU A 10 3.43 -25.11 -15.81
N SER A 11 4.23 -25.20 -14.74
CA SER A 11 4.61 -26.48 -14.14
C SER A 11 5.68 -26.30 -13.05
N ILE A 12 5.49 -27.03 -11.93
CA ILE A 12 6.48 -27.85 -11.20
C ILE A 12 7.58 -27.14 -10.35
N SER A 13 7.35 -27.16 -9.03
CA SER A 13 8.09 -27.94 -8.01
C SER A 13 9.64 -27.84 -7.92
N ILE A 14 10.17 -27.47 -6.73
CA ILE A 14 11.04 -28.31 -5.84
C ILE A 14 11.78 -27.46 -4.77
N ALA A 15 11.66 -27.95 -3.52
CA ALA A 15 12.55 -27.86 -2.34
C ALA A 15 12.91 -26.51 -1.67
N PHE A 16 12.63 -26.40 -0.36
CA PHE A 16 13.61 -25.93 0.63
C PHE A 16 13.31 -26.51 2.04
N THR A 17 14.39 -26.91 2.72
CA THR A 17 14.47 -27.56 4.05
C THR A 17 14.66 -26.57 5.22
N SER A 18 14.23 -27.02 6.42
CA SER A 18 14.69 -26.72 7.80
C SER A 18 14.48 -25.30 8.41
N SER A 19 13.52 -25.17 9.34
CA SER A 19 13.65 -25.10 10.82
C SER A 19 13.91 -23.67 11.35
N THR A 20 13.03 -23.03 12.14
CA THR A 20 12.57 -23.41 13.48
C THR A 20 11.31 -22.62 13.91
N LEU A 21 10.50 -23.25 14.76
CA LEU A 21 9.21 -22.88 15.36
C LEU A 21 9.24 -21.58 16.21
N THR A 22 8.15 -20.86 16.55
CA THR A 22 6.73 -21.20 16.81
C THR A 22 5.88 -19.89 16.81
N GLY A 23 4.62 -19.96 16.35
CA GLY A 23 3.53 -19.19 16.98
C GLY A 23 2.75 -18.16 16.15
N VAL A 24 2.10 -18.55 15.06
CA VAL A 24 0.94 -17.81 14.50
C VAL A 24 -0.23 -18.78 14.35
N GLN A 25 -1.33 -18.48 15.06
CA GLN A 25 -2.63 -19.11 14.90
C GLN A 25 -3.19 -18.80 13.51
N SER A 26 -3.38 -19.82 12.68
CA SER A 26 -4.50 -19.84 11.73
C SER A 26 -5.49 -20.91 12.19
N THR A 27 -6.72 -20.46 12.39
CA THR A 27 -7.88 -21.27 12.74
C THR A 27 -8.31 -22.08 11.53
N THR A 28 -7.83 -23.32 11.44
CA THR A 28 -8.58 -24.42 10.83
C THR A 28 -8.98 -25.33 11.98
N ASP A 29 -10.28 -25.30 12.34
CA ASP A 29 -10.86 -26.14 13.38
C ASP A 29 -10.70 -27.62 13.03
N THR A 30 -9.66 -28.27 13.55
CA THR A 30 -9.55 -29.72 13.65
C THR A 30 -9.80 -30.11 15.10
N PHE A 31 -10.93 -30.78 15.34
CA PHE A 31 -11.34 -31.29 16.64
C PHE A 31 -10.27 -32.24 17.22
N LEU A 32 -9.56 -31.82 18.26
CA LEU A 32 -8.67 -32.70 19.04
C LEU A 32 -9.47 -33.35 20.17
N ALA A 33 -9.81 -34.63 19.99
CA ALA A 33 -10.25 -35.49 21.09
C ALA A 33 -9.06 -35.78 22.04
N ASN A 34 -9.29 -35.93 23.34
CA ASN A 34 -8.23 -36.36 24.26
C ASN A 34 -7.89 -37.82 23.97
N VAL A 35 -6.62 -38.12 23.69
CA VAL A 35 -6.18 -39.47 23.29
C VAL A 35 -5.13 -40.00 24.24
N SER A 36 -5.38 -41.18 24.82
CA SER A 36 -4.40 -41.93 25.61
C SER A 36 -4.07 -43.27 24.96
N VAL A 37 -2.79 -43.66 25.04
CA VAL A 37 -2.29 -44.94 24.51
C VAL A 37 -1.55 -45.72 25.59
N ILE A 38 -1.87 -47.03 25.67
CA ILE A 38 -1.20 -47.96 26.58
C ILE A 38 -0.57 -49.08 25.74
N PRO A 39 0.73 -49.41 25.92
CA PRO A 39 1.67 -48.86 26.92
C PRO A 39 2.41 -47.57 26.47
N ASN A 40 2.68 -46.66 27.41
CA ASN A 40 3.49 -45.44 27.23
C ASN A 40 4.16 -45.06 28.58
N PRO A 41 5.49 -44.87 28.69
CA PRO A 41 6.54 -44.97 27.67
C PRO A 41 6.99 -46.41 27.37
N ILE A 42 7.71 -46.62 26.25
CA ILE A 42 8.17 -47.95 25.80
C ILE A 42 9.70 -48.05 25.87
N ARG A 43 10.22 -49.21 26.27
CA ARG A 43 11.66 -49.51 26.19
C ARG A 43 11.98 -50.21 24.88
N LEU A 44 13.12 -49.91 24.26
CA LEU A 44 13.53 -50.48 22.96
C LEU A 44 13.48 -52.02 22.93
N GLY A 45 13.74 -52.69 24.07
CA GLY A 45 13.72 -54.16 24.18
C GLY A 45 12.34 -54.80 24.43
N GLU A 46 11.28 -54.02 24.66
CA GLU A 46 9.92 -54.52 24.98
C GLU A 46 8.95 -54.41 23.79
N ILE A 47 9.39 -53.85 22.66
CA ILE A 47 8.57 -53.62 21.46
C ILE A 47 8.00 -54.93 20.89
N ASP A 48 8.79 -56.01 20.84
CA ASP A 48 8.34 -57.32 20.33
C ASP A 48 7.33 -58.01 21.24
N SER A 49 7.32 -57.65 22.53
CA SER A 49 6.39 -58.22 23.51
C SER A 49 5.05 -57.49 23.58
N ILE A 50 4.84 -56.45 22.75
CA ILE A 50 3.58 -55.69 22.67
C ILE A 50 2.79 -56.19 21.46
N PRO A 51 1.73 -57.01 21.68
CA PRO A 51 0.90 -57.50 20.57
C PRO A 51 -0.10 -56.44 20.06
N PHE A 52 -0.56 -55.53 20.93
CA PHE A 52 -1.55 -54.50 20.61
C PHE A 52 -1.25 -53.19 21.34
N PHE A 53 -1.45 -52.06 20.64
CA PHE A 53 -1.51 -50.72 21.21
C PHE A 53 -2.97 -50.36 21.46
N HIS A 54 -3.31 -50.10 22.72
CA HIS A 54 -4.67 -49.73 23.11
C HIS A 54 -4.83 -48.22 23.04
N VAL A 55 -5.64 -47.73 22.10
CA VAL A 55 -5.93 -46.30 21.89
C VAL A 55 -7.32 -45.98 22.43
N THR A 56 -7.40 -44.94 23.24
CA THR A 56 -8.63 -44.47 23.93
C THR A 56 -8.92 -43.05 23.44
N LEU A 57 -10.11 -42.80 22.88
CA LEU A 57 -10.55 -41.49 22.37
C LEU A 57 -11.65 -40.91 23.29
N GLU A 58 -11.33 -39.91 24.11
CA GLU A 58 -12.30 -39.24 24.99
C GLU A 58 -12.86 -37.95 24.36
N ASN A 59 -14.18 -37.82 24.36
CA ASN A 59 -14.93 -36.79 23.62
C ASN A 59 -15.11 -35.52 24.47
N SER A 60 -14.74 -34.34 23.95
CA SER A 60 -15.17 -33.05 24.49
C SER A 60 -16.21 -32.42 23.55
N PHE A 61 -17.43 -32.27 24.08
CA PHE A 61 -18.61 -31.53 23.59
C PHE A 61 -18.94 -31.45 22.08
N GLU A 62 -20.14 -31.97 21.77
CA GLU A 62 -20.99 -31.83 20.58
C GLU A 62 -20.71 -32.68 19.30
N LYS A 63 -21.77 -33.43 18.94
CA LYS A 63 -22.05 -34.20 17.70
C LYS A 63 -21.27 -35.50 17.41
N ASN A 64 -21.80 -36.60 17.96
CA ASN A 64 -21.94 -37.94 17.32
C ASN A 64 -20.92 -38.34 16.23
N LEU A 65 -19.63 -38.50 16.56
CA LEU A 65 -18.71 -39.27 15.73
C LEU A 65 -18.99 -40.78 15.92
N LYS A 66 -19.75 -41.40 15.01
CA LYS A 66 -19.79 -42.86 14.90
C LYS A 66 -18.47 -43.33 14.27
N ILE A 67 -17.53 -43.83 15.08
CA ILE A 67 -16.33 -44.52 14.58
C ILE A 67 -16.79 -45.75 13.78
N PRO A 68 -16.54 -45.83 12.46
CA PRO A 68 -16.91 -46.97 11.62
C PRO A 68 -16.12 -48.24 12.01
N PHE A 69 -16.59 -49.42 11.58
CA PHE A 69 -15.99 -50.71 11.95
C PHE A 69 -14.57 -50.92 11.40
N GLU A 70 -14.13 -50.10 10.44
CA GLU A 70 -12.83 -50.19 9.78
C GLU A 70 -12.07 -48.87 9.96
N SER A 71 -10.92 -48.90 10.63
CA SER A 71 -10.04 -47.73 10.84
C SER A 71 -8.58 -48.19 10.71
N CYS A 72 -7.71 -47.36 10.12
CA CYS A 72 -6.30 -47.70 9.88
C CYS A 72 -5.40 -46.99 10.91
N CYS A 73 -4.46 -47.71 11.51
CA CYS A 73 -3.45 -47.14 12.41
C CYS A 73 -2.09 -47.07 11.71
N PHE A 74 -1.49 -45.89 11.67
CA PHE A 74 -0.19 -45.61 11.03
C PHE A 74 0.83 -45.20 12.09
N PHE A 75 2.01 -45.81 12.04
CA PHE A 75 3.15 -45.53 12.91
C PHE A 75 4.25 -44.88 12.07
N THR A 76 4.64 -43.67 12.43
CA THR A 76 5.55 -42.82 11.65
C THR A 76 6.80 -42.47 12.46
N ILE A 77 7.96 -42.62 11.82
CA ILE A 77 9.26 -42.16 12.34
C ILE A 77 10.01 -41.52 11.17
N ALA A 78 10.37 -40.24 11.29
CA ALA A 78 11.19 -39.51 10.32
C ALA A 78 10.77 -39.72 8.83
N ASN A 79 9.46 -39.63 8.55
CA ASN A 79 8.81 -39.81 7.24
C ASN A 79 8.71 -41.25 6.69
N GLU A 80 9.16 -42.28 7.42
CA GLU A 80 8.86 -43.68 7.11
C GLU A 80 7.64 -44.15 7.92
N THR A 81 6.66 -44.78 7.25
CA THR A 81 5.38 -45.17 7.85
C THR A 81 5.11 -46.67 7.71
N VAL A 82 4.73 -47.32 8.81
CA VAL A 82 4.19 -48.70 8.81
C VAL A 82 2.76 -48.66 9.34
N TRP A 83 1.89 -49.55 8.88
CA TRP A 83 0.46 -49.49 9.21
C TRP A 83 -0.14 -50.86 9.58
N SER A 84 -1.27 -50.81 10.29
CA SER A 84 -2.07 -51.98 10.70
C SER A 84 -3.56 -51.66 10.66
N TYR A 85 -4.41 -52.66 10.46
CA TYR A 85 -5.87 -52.51 10.60
C TYR A 85 -6.27 -52.43 12.08
N GLY A 86 -6.90 -51.33 12.48
CA GLY A 86 -7.44 -51.13 13.82
C GLY A 86 -8.78 -51.84 13.99
N THR A 87 -8.95 -52.56 15.10
CA THR A 87 -10.20 -53.28 15.40
C THR A 87 -10.92 -52.64 16.59
N LYS A 88 -12.23 -52.39 16.42
CA LYS A 88 -13.07 -51.81 17.47
C LYS A 88 -13.67 -52.91 18.37
N ARG A 89 -13.52 -52.77 19.69
CA ARG A 89 -14.14 -53.68 20.67
C ARG A 89 -15.51 -53.14 21.11
N GLY A 90 -16.57 -53.58 20.43
CA GLY A 90 -17.97 -53.30 20.82
C GLY A 90 -18.37 -51.82 20.75
N LYS A 91 -19.29 -51.39 21.62
CA LYS A 91 -19.81 -49.99 21.68
C LYS A 91 -18.86 -48.99 22.38
N SER A 92 -17.67 -49.43 22.81
CA SER A 92 -16.71 -48.58 23.52
C SER A 92 -15.88 -47.69 22.57
N PRO A 93 -15.35 -46.53 23.02
CA PRO A 93 -14.50 -45.64 22.22
C PRO A 93 -13.05 -46.14 22.06
N ASN A 94 -12.80 -47.42 22.35
CA ASN A 94 -11.45 -48.00 22.40
C ASN A 94 -11.11 -48.70 21.07
N LEU A 95 -9.96 -48.34 20.49
CA LEU A 95 -9.41 -48.92 19.27
C LEU A 95 -8.17 -49.74 19.59
N ASN A 96 -8.14 -50.98 19.12
CA ASN A 96 -6.95 -51.83 19.23
C ASN A 96 -6.18 -51.78 17.91
N CYS A 97 -4.98 -51.21 17.94
CA CYS A 97 -4.05 -51.22 16.81
C CYS A 97 -3.03 -52.37 17.01
N PRO A 98 -3.02 -53.42 16.17
CA PRO A 98 -2.00 -54.45 16.23
C PRO A 98 -0.61 -53.88 15.93
N ASN A 99 0.42 -54.45 16.53
CA ASN A 99 1.81 -54.08 16.21
C ASN A 99 2.13 -54.47 14.75
N PRO A 100 2.46 -53.52 13.86
CA PRO A 100 2.60 -53.83 12.45
C PRO A 100 3.95 -54.49 12.14
N ILE A 101 3.94 -55.36 11.13
CA ILE A 101 5.13 -56.04 10.65
C ILE A 101 6.09 -54.98 10.07
N GLY A 102 7.27 -54.82 10.68
CA GLY A 102 8.30 -53.86 10.27
C GLY A 102 8.52 -52.66 11.22
N LEU A 103 7.72 -52.49 12.27
CA LEU A 103 7.92 -51.40 13.26
C LEU A 103 9.27 -51.50 13.98
N LYS A 104 9.72 -52.72 14.29
CA LYS A 104 11.02 -53.00 14.90
C LYS A 104 12.18 -52.57 14.00
N ASP A 105 12.10 -52.94 12.72
CA ASP A 105 13.13 -52.61 11.74
C ASP A 105 13.24 -51.10 11.57
N LEU A 106 12.10 -50.41 11.54
CA LEU A 106 12.03 -48.95 11.49
C LEU A 106 12.70 -48.28 12.70
N ILE A 107 12.41 -48.76 13.92
CA ILE A 107 13.00 -48.24 15.16
C ILE A 107 14.50 -48.55 15.24
N SER A 108 14.92 -49.74 14.78
CA SER A 108 16.34 -50.15 14.78
C SER A 108 17.23 -49.26 13.90
N LYS A 109 16.70 -48.72 12.79
CA LYS A 109 17.41 -47.76 11.93
C LYS A 109 17.82 -46.48 12.68
N HIS A 110 17.06 -46.09 13.71
CA HIS A 110 17.25 -44.86 14.48
C HIS A 110 17.88 -45.11 15.87
N SER A 111 18.48 -46.30 16.07
CA SER A 111 19.00 -46.78 17.37
C SER A 111 20.15 -45.97 18.00
N LYS A 112 20.72 -44.97 17.32
CA LYS A 112 21.76 -44.09 17.88
C LYS A 112 21.21 -43.00 18.81
N GLU A 113 19.92 -42.70 18.73
CA GLU A 113 19.29 -41.65 19.54
C GLU A 113 18.97 -42.13 20.96
N GLN A 114 19.15 -41.27 21.96
CA GLN A 114 18.83 -41.60 23.37
C GLN A 114 17.31 -41.75 23.61
N LYS A 115 16.48 -41.08 22.81
CA LYS A 115 15.02 -41.10 22.86
C LYS A 115 14.44 -40.98 21.44
N ILE A 116 13.65 -41.97 21.02
CA ILE A 116 13.01 -42.01 19.69
C ILE A 116 11.51 -41.78 19.89
N ASN A 117 10.93 -40.79 19.23
CA ASN A 117 9.49 -40.52 19.30
C ASN A 117 8.77 -41.15 18.11
N VAL A 118 7.86 -42.10 18.38
CA VAL A 118 7.03 -42.75 17.36
C VAL A 118 5.68 -42.07 17.31
N GLU A 119 5.29 -41.55 16.15
CA GLU A 119 4.01 -40.87 15.97
C GLU A 119 2.95 -41.88 15.48
N LEU A 120 1.96 -42.16 16.32
CA LEU A 120 0.83 -43.02 16.00
C LEU A 120 -0.36 -42.15 15.56
N SER A 121 -0.82 -42.35 14.33
CA SER A 121 -2.00 -41.67 13.77
C SER A 121 -3.11 -42.65 13.38
N VAL A 122 -4.36 -42.28 13.65
CA VAL A 122 -5.55 -43.06 13.33
C VAL A 122 -6.32 -42.37 12.22
N ARG A 123 -6.65 -43.09 11.13
CA ARG A 123 -7.35 -42.53 9.97
C ARG A 123 -8.60 -43.34 9.56
N ARG A 124 -9.58 -42.64 8.99
CA ARG A 124 -10.84 -43.19 8.48
C ARG A 124 -10.76 -43.54 6.99
N THR A 125 -11.35 -44.66 6.59
CA THR A 125 -11.55 -45.07 5.19
C THR A 125 -12.95 -44.68 4.69
N ASN A 126 -13.07 -44.22 3.44
CA ASN A 126 -14.34 -43.80 2.83
C ASN A 126 -15.11 -45.00 2.23
N GLU A 127 -16.43 -45.04 2.45
CA GLU A 127 -17.34 -46.16 2.10
C GLU A 127 -17.53 -46.45 0.58
N ARG A 128 -16.80 -45.80 -0.33
CA ARG A 128 -16.97 -46.00 -1.78
C ARG A 128 -16.05 -47.05 -2.41
N ASP A 129 -15.02 -47.49 -1.71
CA ASP A 129 -14.18 -48.61 -2.15
C ASP A 129 -14.50 -49.85 -1.32
N ASN A 130 -15.25 -50.79 -1.92
CA ASN A 130 -15.56 -52.11 -1.35
C ASN A 130 -14.32 -53.05 -1.27
N ILE A 131 -13.12 -52.48 -1.18
CA ILE A 131 -11.86 -53.18 -0.94
C ILE A 131 -11.13 -52.38 0.14
N GLY A 132 -11.30 -52.79 1.40
CA GLY A 132 -10.62 -52.20 2.56
C GLY A 132 -9.10 -52.28 2.41
N ASN A 133 -8.49 -51.23 1.86
CA ASN A 133 -7.07 -51.16 1.62
C ASN A 133 -6.53 -49.86 2.22
N CYS A 134 -5.83 -49.95 3.36
CA CYS A 134 -5.18 -48.81 4.03
C CYS A 134 -4.04 -48.15 3.22
N ARG A 135 -3.91 -48.47 1.92
CA ARG A 135 -2.91 -47.92 0.98
C ARG A 135 -3.36 -46.63 0.27
N SER A 136 -4.65 -46.29 0.31
CA SER A 136 -5.19 -45.08 -0.34
C SER A 136 -4.78 -43.81 0.41
N HIS A 137 -4.32 -42.79 -0.33
CA HIS A 137 -3.94 -41.47 0.21
C HIS A 137 -5.13 -40.60 0.62
N ASP A 138 -6.37 -41.01 0.30
CA ASP A 138 -7.61 -40.27 0.61
C ASP A 138 -8.23 -40.75 1.93
N THR A 139 -7.48 -40.64 3.03
CA THR A 139 -7.95 -41.02 4.37
C THR A 139 -7.99 -39.82 5.31
N GLU A 140 -9.13 -39.61 5.96
CA GLU A 140 -9.36 -38.49 6.89
C GLU A 140 -8.69 -38.79 8.25
N LEU A 141 -7.86 -37.87 8.75
CA LEU A 141 -7.14 -38.02 10.02
C LEU A 141 -8.08 -37.79 11.22
N LEU A 142 -8.15 -38.77 12.13
CA LEU A 142 -9.02 -38.71 13.31
C LEU A 142 -8.27 -38.30 14.59
N ALA A 143 -7.03 -38.78 14.78
CA ALA A 143 -6.22 -38.47 15.95
C ALA A 143 -4.74 -38.82 15.75
N THR A 144 -3.84 -38.13 16.47
CA THR A 144 -2.40 -38.38 16.47
C THR A 144 -1.80 -38.29 17.87
N ILE A 145 -0.87 -39.18 18.22
CA ILE A 145 -0.17 -39.21 19.51
C ILE A 145 1.30 -39.63 19.37
N SER A 146 2.19 -39.05 20.17
CA SER A 146 3.62 -39.38 20.19
C SER A 146 3.96 -40.34 21.34
N ILE A 147 4.64 -41.44 21.02
CA ILE A 147 5.05 -42.49 21.95
C ILE A 147 6.59 -42.48 22.05
N PRO A 148 7.18 -42.09 23.20
CA PRO A 148 8.62 -42.12 23.40
C PRO A 148 9.16 -43.54 23.65
N VAL A 149 10.19 -43.91 22.89
CA VAL A 149 10.98 -45.13 23.01
C VAL A 149 12.36 -44.80 23.57
N ILE A 150 12.70 -45.37 24.73
CA ILE A 150 13.95 -45.04 25.44
C ILE A 150 15.05 -46.06 25.13
N ASN A 151 16.26 -45.57 24.81
CA ASN A 151 17.46 -46.38 24.63
C ASN A 151 18.44 -46.20 25.81
N CYS A 152 18.50 -47.19 26.71
CA CYS A 152 19.35 -47.13 27.89
C CYS A 152 20.85 -47.23 27.58
N THR A 153 21.28 -47.88 26.50
CA THR A 153 22.72 -48.12 26.24
C THR A 153 23.46 -46.91 25.67
N ALA A 154 22.75 -45.87 25.24
CA ALA A 154 23.31 -44.63 24.71
C ALA A 154 23.71 -43.60 25.79
N LYS A 155 23.61 -43.98 27.08
CA LYS A 155 23.85 -43.10 28.23
C LYS A 155 25.18 -43.41 28.90
N THR A 156 25.98 -42.38 29.14
CA THR A 156 27.39 -42.50 29.57
C THR A 156 27.64 -42.12 31.03
N SER A 157 26.66 -41.50 31.72
CA SER A 157 26.79 -41.12 33.12
C SER A 157 25.78 -41.85 34.04
N CYS A 158 26.15 -42.03 35.30
CA CYS A 158 25.31 -42.67 36.33
C CYS A 158 24.00 -41.91 36.54
N THR A 159 24.05 -40.58 36.52
CA THR A 159 22.90 -39.69 36.72
C THR A 159 21.92 -39.72 35.54
N GLU A 160 22.41 -39.67 34.30
CA GLU A 160 21.55 -39.79 33.11
C GLU A 160 20.89 -41.17 33.02
N CYS A 161 21.61 -42.22 33.42
CA CYS A 161 21.12 -43.59 33.39
C CYS A 161 19.96 -43.81 34.38
N THR A 162 20.18 -43.45 35.65
CA THR A 162 19.21 -43.66 36.74
C THR A 162 17.95 -42.79 36.63
N SER A 163 18.01 -41.67 35.91
CA SER A 163 16.86 -40.77 35.71
C SER A 163 15.72 -41.36 34.85
N PHE A 164 15.90 -42.45 34.09
CA PHE A 164 14.91 -42.92 33.08
C PHE A 164 14.64 -44.43 33.10
N LEU A 165 14.26 -45.00 34.26
CA LEU A 165 13.88 -46.42 34.39
C LEU A 165 14.95 -47.44 33.88
N CYS A 166 16.21 -47.00 33.74
CA CYS A 166 17.39 -47.81 33.41
C CYS A 166 18.24 -48.04 34.68
N SER A 167 19.16 -49.00 34.66
CA SER A 167 20.05 -49.29 35.80
C SER A 167 21.53 -49.13 35.40
N TRP A 168 22.31 -48.41 36.19
CA TRP A 168 23.74 -48.21 35.97
C TRP A 168 24.55 -49.38 36.53
N CYS A 169 25.44 -49.93 35.71
CA CYS A 169 26.37 -50.99 36.10
C CYS A 169 27.71 -50.39 36.52
N VAL A 170 28.03 -50.48 37.82
CA VAL A 170 29.17 -49.78 38.43
C VAL A 170 30.52 -50.26 37.90
N ASN A 171 30.72 -51.57 37.75
CA ASN A 171 32.01 -52.14 37.36
C ASN A 171 32.29 -52.08 35.85
N GLU A 172 31.23 -51.98 35.04
CA GLU A 172 31.32 -51.95 33.58
C GLU A 172 31.17 -50.53 33.01
N HIS A 173 30.98 -49.53 33.88
CA HIS A 173 30.80 -48.11 33.55
C HIS A 173 29.78 -47.88 32.42
N ARG A 174 28.67 -48.63 32.43
CA ARG A 174 27.66 -48.58 31.37
C ARG A 174 26.24 -48.66 31.90
N CYS A 175 25.34 -48.00 31.18
CA CYS A 175 23.91 -48.04 31.46
C CYS A 175 23.26 -49.28 30.80
N LEU A 176 22.51 -50.04 31.58
CA LEU A 176 21.85 -51.27 31.14
C LEU A 176 20.34 -51.21 31.37
N ASN A 177 19.60 -51.97 30.56
CA ASN A 177 18.20 -52.26 30.87
C ASN A 177 18.13 -53.07 32.18
N PRO A 178 17.14 -52.84 33.05
CA PRO A 178 17.07 -53.49 34.37
C PRO A 178 17.06 -55.02 34.30
N LYS A 179 16.53 -55.58 33.21
CA LYS A 179 16.48 -57.03 32.93
C LYS A 179 17.83 -57.63 32.48
N ASN A 180 18.81 -56.84 32.04
CA ASN A 180 20.11 -57.34 31.58
C ASN A 180 21.05 -57.60 32.78
N ASN A 181 21.85 -58.66 32.75
CA ASN A 181 22.83 -58.95 33.81
C ASN A 181 24.02 -57.98 33.78
N CYS A 182 24.52 -57.61 34.96
CA CYS A 182 25.66 -56.72 35.19
C CYS A 182 26.64 -57.45 36.11
N ASN A 183 27.94 -57.37 35.82
CA ASN A 183 28.98 -57.88 36.72
C ASN A 183 29.28 -56.86 37.84
N GLY A 184 28.34 -56.65 38.77
CA GLY A 184 28.51 -55.71 39.89
C GLY A 184 27.17 -55.18 40.43
N PRO A 185 27.20 -54.27 41.42
CA PRO A 185 25.99 -53.64 41.94
C PRO A 185 25.33 -52.77 40.84
N LYS A 186 24.00 -52.89 40.74
CA LYS A 186 23.15 -52.07 39.86
C LYS A 186 22.58 -50.90 40.64
N LEU A 187 22.82 -49.67 40.18
CA LEU A 187 22.21 -48.47 40.75
C LEU A 187 20.97 -48.11 39.93
N SER A 188 19.84 -47.95 40.61
CA SER A 188 18.55 -47.56 39.99
C SER A 188 18.04 -46.21 40.49
N GLU A 189 18.65 -45.66 41.54
CA GLU A 189 18.30 -44.37 42.15
C GLU A 189 19.46 -43.38 42.00
N ILE A 190 19.13 -42.11 41.76
CA ILE A 190 20.09 -41.01 41.54
C ILE A 190 20.94 -40.76 42.80
N ASP A 191 20.33 -40.84 43.99
CA ASP A 191 20.99 -40.56 45.28
C ASP A 191 22.05 -41.60 45.67
N SER A 192 22.11 -42.72 44.95
CA SER A 192 23.13 -43.75 45.14
C SER A 192 24.36 -43.55 44.25
N CYS A 193 24.34 -42.54 43.36
CA CYS A 193 25.51 -42.16 42.58
C CYS A 193 26.54 -41.39 43.46
N PRO A 194 27.82 -41.39 43.06
CA PRO A 194 28.91 -40.78 43.82
C PRO A 194 29.02 -39.28 43.50
N MET A 195 29.06 -38.45 44.54
CA MET A 195 28.92 -37.00 44.37
C MET A 195 29.84 -36.16 45.27
N ILE A 196 30.11 -34.94 44.83
CA ILE A 196 30.81 -33.88 45.58
C ILE A 196 29.77 -33.12 46.39
N ASN A 197 30.00 -33.01 47.71
CA ASN A 197 29.04 -32.41 48.65
C ASN A 197 29.43 -30.98 49.10
N GLY A 198 30.68 -30.56 48.90
CA GLY A 198 31.17 -29.22 49.29
C GLY A 198 32.70 -29.19 49.46
N ASN A 199 33.26 -28.02 49.77
CA ASN A 199 34.65 -27.87 50.19
C ASN A 199 34.88 -28.53 51.57
N HIS A 200 36.14 -28.66 52.02
CA HIS A 200 36.50 -29.16 53.36
C HIS A 200 35.79 -28.41 54.50
N LEU A 201 35.42 -27.13 54.30
CA LEU A 201 34.66 -26.30 55.25
C LEU A 201 33.13 -26.26 54.99
N GLY A 202 32.63 -26.98 53.98
CA GLY A 202 31.20 -27.01 53.62
C GLY A 202 30.71 -25.84 52.75
N SER A 203 31.59 -24.94 52.28
CA SER A 203 31.27 -23.91 51.29
C SER A 203 31.27 -24.46 49.86
N SER A 204 30.52 -23.83 48.95
CA SER A 204 30.59 -24.09 47.50
C SER A 204 31.70 -23.30 46.81
N GLU A 205 32.09 -22.15 47.36
CA GLU A 205 33.16 -21.29 46.81
C GLU A 205 34.51 -21.54 47.52
N ILE A 206 35.59 -21.70 46.74
CA ILE A 206 36.98 -21.77 47.19
C ILE A 206 37.74 -20.57 46.63
N VAL A 207 38.15 -19.63 47.47
CA VAL A 207 38.76 -18.36 47.05
C VAL A 207 40.28 -18.48 47.02
N VAL A 208 40.92 -18.16 45.90
CA VAL A 208 42.37 -18.29 45.66
C VAL A 208 42.93 -16.99 45.06
N GLU A 209 44.05 -16.52 45.57
CA GLU A 209 44.71 -15.31 45.06
C GLU A 209 45.47 -15.61 43.75
N PHE A 210 45.45 -14.65 42.84
CA PHE A 210 46.19 -14.70 41.58
C PHE A 210 47.70 -14.94 41.81
N ASN A 211 48.30 -15.86 41.03
CA ASN A 211 49.71 -16.28 41.12
C ASN A 211 50.10 -16.93 42.46
N THR A 212 49.16 -17.59 43.13
CA THR A 212 49.45 -18.40 44.32
C THR A 212 49.33 -19.90 44.05
N SER A 213 50.17 -20.70 44.70
CA SER A 213 50.16 -22.16 44.61
C SER A 213 49.51 -22.77 45.86
N ILE A 214 48.31 -23.33 45.73
CA ILE A 214 47.52 -23.87 46.84
C ILE A 214 46.98 -25.27 46.45
N ALA A 215 46.85 -26.18 47.44
CA ALA A 215 46.20 -27.48 47.28
C ALA A 215 44.70 -27.38 47.56
N ILE A 216 43.86 -28.05 46.78
CA ILE A 216 42.39 -27.96 46.87
C ILE A 216 41.82 -29.27 47.43
N ALA A 217 41.01 -29.17 48.48
CA ALA A 217 40.40 -30.32 49.14
C ALA A 217 38.86 -30.28 49.07
N VAL A 218 38.24 -31.36 48.61
CA VAL A 218 36.77 -31.46 48.40
C VAL A 218 36.18 -32.66 49.10
N LYS A 219 34.99 -32.51 49.69
CA LYS A 219 34.29 -33.57 50.42
C LYS A 219 33.34 -34.33 49.49
N VAL A 220 33.41 -35.66 49.54
CA VAL A 220 32.64 -36.57 48.68
C VAL A 220 31.68 -37.45 49.48
N LYS A 221 30.64 -37.96 48.81
CA LYS A 221 29.64 -38.88 49.38
C LYS A 221 29.47 -40.12 48.50
N ASN A 222 29.05 -41.23 49.12
CA ASN A 222 28.79 -42.52 48.49
C ASN A 222 29.99 -43.21 47.83
N ILE A 223 31.24 -42.91 48.22
CA ILE A 223 32.43 -43.52 47.59
C ILE A 223 32.80 -44.91 48.16
N TYR A 224 32.47 -45.17 49.43
CA TYR A 224 32.88 -46.40 50.15
C TYR A 224 32.44 -47.75 49.53
N PRO A 225 31.27 -47.91 48.87
CA PRO A 225 30.90 -49.16 48.20
C PRO A 225 31.85 -49.56 47.05
N PHE A 226 32.63 -48.61 46.53
CA PHE A 226 33.44 -48.76 45.31
C PHE A 226 34.92 -49.07 45.57
N MET A 227 35.38 -49.02 46.83
CA MET A 227 36.79 -49.19 47.20
C MET A 227 37.24 -50.65 47.35
N LYS A 228 36.34 -51.63 47.38
CA LYS A 228 36.69 -53.02 47.76
C LYS A 228 37.28 -53.89 46.64
N GLN A 229 37.30 -53.48 45.38
CA GLN A 229 37.70 -54.40 44.27
C GLN A 229 38.60 -53.84 43.16
N THR A 230 39.03 -52.57 43.16
CA THR A 230 39.91 -52.04 42.09
C THR A 230 40.72 -50.82 42.54
N HIS A 231 42.02 -50.79 42.23
CA HIS A 231 42.90 -49.64 42.41
C HIS A 231 42.51 -48.49 41.46
N TYR A 232 41.54 -47.65 41.82
CA TYR A 232 41.21 -46.46 41.04
C TYR A 232 42.04 -45.25 41.50
N ASN A 233 42.82 -44.69 40.57
CA ASN A 233 43.51 -43.42 40.74
C ASN A 233 42.52 -42.29 40.43
N PHE A 234 42.11 -41.54 41.45
CA PHE A 234 41.40 -40.28 41.23
C PHE A 234 42.33 -39.26 40.56
N LYS A 235 41.76 -38.38 39.72
CA LYS A 235 42.49 -37.28 39.07
C LYS A 235 41.64 -36.02 39.10
N CYS A 236 42.21 -34.90 39.53
CA CYS A 236 41.56 -33.60 39.41
C CYS A 236 41.97 -32.95 38.09
N LYS A 237 40.99 -32.51 37.29
CA LYS A 237 41.21 -31.66 36.12
C LYS A 237 40.61 -30.29 36.38
N PHE A 238 41.44 -29.26 36.34
CA PHE A 238 41.01 -27.86 36.45
C PHE A 238 40.93 -27.24 35.06
N TYR A 239 39.83 -26.52 34.81
CA TYR A 239 39.56 -25.81 33.57
C TYR A 239 39.66 -24.30 33.86
N ILE A 240 40.73 -23.67 33.38
CA ILE A 240 40.99 -22.24 33.56
C ILE A 240 41.18 -21.62 32.18
N GLU A 241 40.26 -20.78 31.73
CA GLU A 241 40.33 -20.10 30.41
C GLU A 241 40.61 -21.01 29.19
N GLY A 242 40.21 -22.28 29.25
CA GLY A 242 40.45 -23.25 28.18
C GLY A 242 41.72 -24.10 28.34
N ASP A 243 42.60 -23.75 29.29
CA ASP A 243 43.71 -24.59 29.71
C ASP A 243 43.25 -25.64 30.70
N ILE A 244 43.69 -26.89 30.49
CA ILE A 244 43.34 -28.03 31.32
C ILE A 244 44.58 -28.47 32.11
N LYS A 245 44.59 -28.20 33.42
CA LYS A 245 45.65 -28.68 34.33
C LYS A 245 45.17 -29.93 35.05
N THR A 246 45.89 -31.04 34.87
CA THR A 246 45.60 -32.31 35.55
C THR A 246 46.55 -32.50 36.72
N VAL A 247 46.00 -32.68 37.92
CA VAL A 247 46.77 -32.83 39.16
C VAL A 247 46.47 -34.19 39.80
N LYS A 248 47.49 -34.77 40.43
CA LYS A 248 47.33 -36.00 41.23
C LYS A 248 46.50 -35.69 42.48
N THR A 249 45.87 -36.72 43.02
CA THR A 249 44.97 -36.58 44.16
C THR A 249 45.27 -37.62 45.22
N THR A 250 45.05 -37.22 46.47
CA THR A 250 45.07 -38.11 47.62
C THR A 250 43.67 -38.17 48.22
N LEU A 251 43.18 -39.37 48.50
CA LEU A 251 41.90 -39.57 49.19
C LEU A 251 42.20 -39.87 50.66
N ILE A 252 41.67 -39.03 51.55
CA ILE A 252 41.76 -39.18 53.00
C ILE A 252 40.33 -39.23 53.52
N ASP A 253 39.88 -40.41 53.95
CA ASP A 253 38.49 -40.70 54.34
C ASP A 253 37.46 -40.27 53.27
N ASP A 254 36.63 -39.25 53.58
CA ASP A 254 35.62 -38.66 52.71
C ASP A 254 36.11 -37.37 52.00
N VAL A 255 37.42 -37.08 51.99
CA VAL A 255 37.99 -35.87 51.39
C VAL A 255 39.01 -36.23 50.31
N ILE A 256 38.77 -35.74 49.09
CA ILE A 256 39.73 -35.80 47.98
C ILE A 256 40.53 -34.50 48.00
N SER A 257 41.85 -34.60 48.23
CA SER A 257 42.79 -33.48 48.16
C SER A 257 43.59 -33.56 46.86
N CYS A 258 43.41 -32.59 45.96
CA CYS A 258 44.25 -32.39 44.79
C CYS A 258 45.58 -31.73 45.21
N ASP A 259 46.71 -32.14 44.63
CA ASP A 259 48.03 -31.55 44.96
C ASP A 259 48.08 -30.04 44.62
N SER A 260 49.04 -29.33 45.21
CA SER A 260 49.20 -27.89 44.97
C SER A 260 49.57 -27.58 43.51
N MET A 261 48.88 -26.60 42.92
CA MET A 261 49.23 -26.04 41.61
C MET A 261 49.04 -24.51 41.62
N GLU A 262 49.68 -23.84 40.67
CA GLU A 262 49.58 -22.39 40.49
C GLU A 262 48.30 -21.98 39.75
N PHE A 263 47.54 -21.05 40.35
CA PHE A 263 46.31 -20.48 39.80
C PHE A 263 46.59 -19.10 39.19
N SER A 264 46.69 -19.07 37.86
CA SER A 264 46.94 -17.87 37.06
C SER A 264 46.02 -17.86 35.84
N TYR A 265 45.62 -16.67 35.39
CA TYR A 265 44.81 -16.45 34.18
C TYR A 265 45.32 -15.24 33.39
N SER A 266 44.93 -15.14 32.12
CA SER A 266 45.47 -14.17 31.17
C SER A 266 44.57 -12.95 30.96
N SER A 267 43.28 -13.04 31.28
CA SER A 267 42.34 -11.93 31.07
C SER A 267 42.44 -10.81 32.11
N ASN A 268 42.07 -9.59 31.69
CA ASN A 268 42.00 -8.39 32.54
C ASN A 268 40.69 -8.32 33.35
N VAL A 269 40.29 -9.42 33.98
CA VAL A 269 39.10 -9.47 34.85
C VAL A 269 39.53 -9.42 36.32
N SER A 270 38.65 -8.98 37.22
CA SER A 270 38.94 -8.92 38.67
C SER A 270 38.97 -10.29 39.32
N ASN A 271 38.14 -11.22 38.85
CA ASN A 271 38.10 -12.59 39.33
C ASN A 271 37.51 -13.56 38.30
N ILE A 272 37.87 -14.84 38.38
CA ILE A 272 37.41 -15.90 37.48
C ILE A 272 37.04 -17.15 38.27
N ASN A 273 35.89 -17.72 37.94
CA ASN A 273 35.49 -19.02 38.45
C ASN A 273 36.06 -20.12 37.55
N ALA A 274 37.05 -20.84 38.07
CA ALA A 274 37.59 -22.05 37.46
C ALA A 274 36.77 -23.27 37.91
N SER A 275 36.20 -23.98 36.95
CA SER A 275 35.54 -25.26 37.19
C SER A 275 36.58 -26.38 37.26
N PHE A 276 36.30 -27.40 38.05
CA PHE A 276 37.14 -28.59 38.11
C PHE A 276 36.28 -29.84 38.12
N VAL A 277 36.83 -30.91 37.56
CA VAL A 277 36.21 -32.22 37.51
C VAL A 277 37.12 -33.21 38.19
N VAL A 278 36.55 -34.02 39.07
CA VAL A 278 37.25 -35.14 39.68
C VAL A 278 36.85 -36.40 38.93
N LEU A 279 37.82 -37.05 38.29
CA LEU A 279 37.63 -38.29 37.56
C LEU A 279 37.84 -39.48 38.50
N TRP A 280 36.91 -40.44 38.45
CA TRP A 280 37.16 -41.81 38.89
C TRP A 280 37.20 -42.68 37.63
N GLY A 281 38.33 -43.34 37.37
CA GLY A 281 38.51 -44.12 36.16
C GLY A 281 38.32 -43.24 34.92
N GLU A 282 37.31 -43.56 34.09
CA GLU A 282 36.93 -42.82 32.88
C GLU A 282 35.62 -42.00 33.05
N SER A 283 35.06 -41.91 34.26
CA SER A 283 33.80 -41.20 34.53
C SER A 283 33.98 -40.03 35.50
N GLU A 284 33.16 -39.00 35.32
CA GLU A 284 33.17 -37.78 36.12
C GLU A 284 32.32 -37.95 37.39
N LEU A 285 32.82 -37.46 38.53
CA LEU A 285 32.03 -37.37 39.76
C LEU A 285 30.94 -36.31 39.62
N TYR A 286 29.74 -36.61 40.13
CA TYR A 286 28.62 -35.68 40.08
C TYR A 286 28.84 -34.50 41.05
N ASN A 287 28.72 -33.26 40.57
CA ASN A 287 28.86 -32.04 41.39
C ASN A 287 27.52 -31.29 41.48
N PRO A 288 26.56 -31.73 42.33
CA PRO A 288 25.24 -31.09 42.44
C PRO A 288 25.30 -29.68 43.04
N ASN A 289 26.29 -29.40 43.90
CA ASN A 289 26.39 -28.15 44.65
C ASN A 289 27.26 -27.09 43.95
N ASP A 290 27.64 -27.33 42.68
CA ASP A 290 28.48 -26.45 41.85
C ASP A 290 29.71 -25.91 42.58
N VAL A 291 30.45 -26.82 43.23
CA VAL A 291 31.70 -26.45 43.92
C VAL A 291 32.73 -26.00 42.88
N HIS A 292 33.26 -24.78 43.03
CA HIS A 292 34.20 -24.18 42.08
C HIS A 292 35.26 -23.30 42.78
N VAL A 293 36.31 -22.96 42.03
CA VAL A 293 37.45 -22.17 42.52
C VAL A 293 37.34 -20.75 41.97
N ASN A 294 37.26 -19.74 42.84
CA ASN A 294 37.26 -18.34 42.47
C ASN A 294 38.68 -17.75 42.61
N ILE A 295 39.33 -17.49 41.48
CA ILE A 295 40.67 -16.91 41.40
C ILE A 295 40.54 -15.39 41.29
N TYR A 296 41.15 -14.62 42.20
CA TYR A 296 40.89 -13.18 42.33
C TYR A 296 42.20 -12.35 42.28
N ASN A 297 42.14 -11.14 41.72
CA ASN A 297 43.28 -10.22 41.60
C ASN A 297 42.93 -8.82 42.16
N CYS A 298 43.51 -8.46 43.32
CA CYS A 298 43.25 -7.19 44.02
C CYS A 298 43.49 -5.95 43.14
N GLN A 299 44.48 -5.97 42.25
CA GLN A 299 44.85 -4.82 41.42
C GLN A 299 43.75 -4.45 40.42
N ASN A 300 43.02 -5.46 39.93
CA ASN A 300 41.90 -5.29 39.01
C ASN A 300 40.58 -4.99 39.73
N PHE A 301 40.48 -5.18 41.05
CA PHE A 301 39.27 -4.88 41.82
C PHE A 301 39.06 -3.38 42.08
N ALA A 302 40.14 -2.62 42.26
CA ALA A 302 40.04 -1.22 42.63
C ALA A 302 41.16 -0.38 42.03
N SER A 303 40.77 0.71 41.37
CA SER A 303 41.67 1.69 40.75
C SER A 303 42.07 2.84 41.67
N ASN A 304 41.38 3.01 42.80
CA ASN A 304 41.65 4.07 43.76
C ASN A 304 41.65 3.54 45.20
N CYS A 305 42.26 4.31 46.10
CA CYS A 305 42.39 3.94 47.49
C CYS A 305 41.04 3.68 48.16
N GLY A 306 40.05 4.57 47.98
CA GLY A 306 38.78 4.42 48.66
C GLY A 306 38.02 3.14 48.27
N LEU A 307 37.99 2.77 46.98
CA LEU A 307 37.39 1.52 46.50
C LEU A 307 38.12 0.28 47.03
N CYS A 308 39.45 0.33 47.08
CA CYS A 308 40.25 -0.79 47.58
C CYS A 308 39.91 -1.12 49.04
N LEU A 309 39.67 -0.09 49.85
CA LEU A 309 39.36 -0.24 51.27
C LEU A 309 37.89 -0.57 51.57
N ILE A 310 37.03 -0.63 50.55
CA ILE A 310 35.64 -1.08 50.65
C ILE A 310 35.51 -2.58 50.31
N LEU A 311 36.53 -3.19 49.69
CA LEU A 311 36.50 -4.59 49.30
C LEU A 311 36.24 -5.51 50.50
N ASN A 312 35.52 -6.60 50.24
CA ASN A 312 35.16 -7.56 51.28
C ASN A 312 36.42 -8.14 51.94
N GLU A 313 36.42 -8.19 53.26
CA GLU A 313 37.51 -8.74 54.08
C GLU A 313 37.98 -10.14 53.62
N LYS A 314 37.12 -10.92 52.97
CA LYS A 314 37.45 -12.25 52.39
C LYS A 314 38.62 -12.22 51.40
N TYR A 315 38.85 -11.09 50.71
CA TYR A 315 39.92 -10.93 49.72
C TYR A 315 41.21 -10.32 50.30
N LYS A 316 41.21 -9.85 51.56
CA LYS A 316 42.37 -9.27 52.26
C LYS A 316 43.18 -8.23 51.46
N CYS A 317 42.54 -7.52 50.52
CA CYS A 317 43.16 -6.46 49.74
C CYS A 317 43.31 -5.18 50.58
N GLY A 318 44.34 -4.38 50.31
CA GLY A 318 44.49 -3.03 50.86
C GLY A 318 45.36 -2.13 49.97
N TRP A 319 45.46 -0.84 50.30
CA TRP A 319 46.10 0.13 49.41
C TRP A 319 47.60 0.23 49.67
N CYS A 320 48.40 -0.07 48.64
CA CYS A 320 49.85 0.06 48.68
C CYS A 320 50.25 1.45 48.15
N GLN A 321 50.71 2.33 49.04
CA GLN A 321 50.97 3.74 48.71
C GLN A 321 52.22 3.94 47.83
N SER A 322 53.15 2.98 47.83
CA SER A 322 54.35 3.00 47.00
C SER A 322 54.08 2.71 45.52
N SER A 323 53.13 1.81 45.24
CA SER A 323 52.74 1.41 43.88
C SER A 323 51.45 2.09 43.40
N ASN A 324 50.75 2.83 44.28
CA ASN A 324 49.44 3.44 43.99
C ASN A 324 48.43 2.41 43.43
N SER A 325 48.45 1.20 43.97
CA SER A 325 47.61 0.07 43.54
C SER A 325 47.01 -0.67 44.74
N CYS A 326 45.91 -1.38 44.48
CA CYS A 326 45.25 -2.23 45.45
C CYS A 326 45.90 -3.62 45.44
N GLU A 327 46.57 -4.01 46.52
CA GLU A 327 47.36 -5.24 46.61
C GLU A 327 47.14 -5.92 47.98
N THR A 328 47.45 -7.22 48.05
CA THR A 328 47.51 -7.92 49.33
C THR A 328 48.75 -7.48 50.12
N SER A 329 48.73 -7.67 51.44
CA SER A 329 49.86 -7.30 52.30
C SER A 329 51.17 -8.00 51.90
N ASP A 330 51.08 -9.21 51.33
CA ASP A 330 52.24 -10.02 50.95
C ASP A 330 52.89 -9.56 49.63
N GLN A 331 52.12 -8.90 48.74
CA GLN A 331 52.61 -8.40 47.45
C GLN A 331 53.18 -6.97 47.52
N CYS A 332 52.80 -6.18 48.54
CA CYS A 332 53.27 -4.80 48.71
C CYS A 332 54.74 -4.77 49.21
N GLN A 333 55.70 -4.68 48.29
CA GLN A 333 57.14 -4.84 48.52
C GLN A 333 57.80 -3.84 49.50
N SER A 334 57.11 -2.78 49.95
CA SER A 334 57.71 -1.70 50.76
C SER A 334 56.96 -1.34 52.04
N GLY A 335 56.07 -2.21 52.55
CA GLY A 335 55.49 -2.10 53.89
C GLY A 335 54.55 -0.90 54.15
N ASN A 336 54.40 0.04 53.23
CA ASN A 336 53.42 1.14 53.29
C ASN A 336 52.03 0.69 52.80
N TRP A 337 51.56 -0.43 53.34
CA TRP A 337 50.20 -0.94 53.16
C TRP A 337 49.30 -0.23 54.18
N THR A 338 48.34 0.57 53.70
CA THR A 338 47.55 1.46 54.55
C THR A 338 46.05 1.24 54.40
N GLN A 339 45.31 1.67 55.42
CA GLN A 339 43.84 1.61 55.51
C GLN A 339 43.19 3.01 55.47
N THR A 340 43.93 4.03 55.04
CA THR A 340 43.53 5.46 55.01
C THR A 340 43.94 6.12 53.69
N CYS A 341 43.07 6.94 53.12
CA CYS A 341 43.26 7.58 51.80
C CYS A 341 43.58 9.08 51.89
N SER A 342 44.13 9.63 50.81
CA SER A 342 44.42 11.06 50.60
C SER A 342 43.14 11.93 50.50
N ASN A 343 43.32 13.27 50.40
CA ASN A 343 42.24 14.24 50.23
C ASN A 343 41.26 13.88 49.09
N PRO A 344 39.96 14.24 49.21
CA PRO A 344 38.98 14.04 48.14
C PRO A 344 39.23 15.00 46.97
N GLU A 345 39.19 14.47 45.74
CA GLU A 345 39.33 15.26 44.51
C GLU A 345 38.03 15.18 43.69
N ILE A 346 37.49 16.33 43.30
CA ILE A 346 36.31 16.41 42.43
C ILE A 346 36.80 16.45 40.98
N THR A 347 36.48 15.41 40.21
CA THR A 347 36.88 15.31 38.80
C THR A 347 35.91 16.04 37.88
N SER A 348 34.61 15.91 38.12
CA SER A 348 33.56 16.60 37.36
C SER A 348 32.26 16.68 38.14
N PHE A 349 31.35 17.54 37.71
CA PHE A 349 29.98 17.58 38.22
C PHE A 349 29.01 17.98 37.09
N GLU A 350 27.78 17.47 37.19
CA GLU A 350 26.68 17.75 36.27
C GLU A 350 25.35 17.90 37.04
N PRO A 351 24.47 18.85 36.66
CA PRO A 351 24.59 19.84 35.60
C PRO A 351 25.54 21.01 35.98
N LYS A 352 25.99 21.78 34.98
CA LYS A 352 26.83 22.98 35.18
C LYS A 352 26.05 24.23 35.61
N SER A 353 24.73 24.21 35.43
CA SER A 353 23.84 25.32 35.81
C SER A 353 22.50 24.81 36.32
N GLY A 354 21.78 25.65 37.07
CA GLY A 354 20.44 25.35 37.58
C GLY A 354 19.67 26.59 38.02
N LEU A 355 18.46 26.39 38.52
CA LEU A 355 17.55 27.49 38.84
C LEU A 355 17.85 28.11 40.21
N TYR A 356 17.58 29.41 40.32
CA TYR A 356 17.61 30.14 41.61
C TYR A 356 16.63 29.57 42.65
N ALA A 357 15.52 28.97 42.19
CA ALA A 357 14.53 28.34 43.07
C ALA A 357 15.00 27.04 43.72
N GLY A 358 16.20 26.56 43.37
CA GLY A 358 16.75 25.32 43.93
C GLY A 358 16.06 24.08 43.40
N GLY A 359 16.28 22.94 44.07
CA GLY A 359 15.70 21.65 43.70
C GLY A 359 16.48 20.86 42.66
N THR A 360 17.57 21.43 42.09
CA THR A 360 18.46 20.77 41.14
C THR A 360 19.31 19.70 41.82
N ASN A 361 19.31 18.49 41.26
CA ASN A 361 20.18 17.40 41.71
C ASN A 361 21.53 17.48 41.01
N VAL A 362 22.58 17.83 41.74
CA VAL A 362 23.95 17.88 41.25
C VAL A 362 24.63 16.55 41.54
N THR A 363 25.13 15.92 40.48
CA THR A 363 25.94 14.71 40.54
C THR A 363 27.41 15.11 40.53
N ILE A 364 28.10 14.85 41.64
CA ILE A 364 29.51 15.16 41.85
C ILE A 364 30.29 13.85 41.72
N ASN A 365 31.19 13.80 40.75
CA ASN A 365 32.09 12.67 40.52
C ASN A 365 33.50 13.03 41.01
N GLY A 366 34.19 12.05 41.58
CA GLY A 366 35.50 12.27 42.15
C GLY A 366 36.18 11.01 42.64
N THR A 367 37.28 11.19 43.35
CA THR A 367 38.03 10.14 44.04
C THR A 367 38.08 10.43 45.53
N ASN A 368 38.15 9.36 46.33
CA ASN A 368 38.16 9.42 47.79
C ASN A 368 36.95 10.17 48.41
N LEU A 369 35.77 10.09 47.78
CA LEU A 369 34.55 10.79 48.22
C LEU A 369 33.87 10.22 49.50
N GLY A 370 34.63 9.56 50.38
CA GLY A 370 34.14 8.88 51.59
C GLY A 370 33.98 7.36 51.41
N LYS A 371 34.08 6.58 52.49
CA LYS A 371 33.84 5.12 52.45
C LYS A 371 32.37 4.81 52.70
N THR A 372 31.76 5.55 53.63
CA THR A 372 30.34 5.47 53.98
C THR A 372 29.66 6.82 53.82
N PHE A 373 28.34 6.83 53.70
CA PHE A 373 27.56 8.07 53.57
C PHE A 373 27.78 9.03 54.75
N LYS A 374 28.02 8.49 55.96
CA LYS A 374 28.27 9.26 57.18
C LYS A 374 29.59 10.04 57.17
N ASP A 375 30.52 9.71 56.26
CA ASP A 375 31.79 10.42 56.15
C ASP A 375 31.61 11.81 55.52
N ILE A 376 30.50 12.04 54.82
CA ILE A 376 30.14 13.32 54.19
C ILE A 376 29.63 14.27 55.28
N ILE A 377 30.43 15.29 55.61
CA ILE A 377 30.13 16.28 56.64
C ILE A 377 29.27 17.40 56.05
N GLU A 378 29.66 17.91 54.89
CA GLU A 378 29.03 19.07 54.27
C GLU A 378 29.27 19.08 52.76
N CYS A 379 28.25 19.46 52.01
CA CYS A 379 28.29 19.69 50.57
C CYS A 379 27.70 21.07 50.26
N GLU A 380 28.45 21.88 49.51
CA GLU A 380 28.05 23.23 49.10
C GLU A 380 28.22 23.39 47.58
N VAL A 381 27.28 24.06 46.94
CA VAL A 381 27.32 24.39 45.51
C VAL A 381 27.18 25.90 45.37
N ALA A 382 28.22 26.58 44.86
CA ALA A 382 28.24 28.03 44.70
C ALA A 382 27.84 28.82 45.98
N GLY A 383 28.24 28.32 47.15
CA GLY A 383 27.94 28.91 48.46
C GLY A 383 26.55 28.58 49.03
N VAL A 384 25.77 27.72 48.35
CA VAL A 384 24.45 27.24 48.80
C VAL A 384 24.56 25.81 49.32
N PRO A 385 23.90 25.45 50.45
CA PRO A 385 23.92 24.08 50.96
C PRO A 385 23.28 23.08 49.99
N CYS A 386 23.92 21.92 49.81
CA CYS A 386 23.46 20.83 48.95
C CYS A 386 23.27 19.55 49.77
N ARG A 387 22.04 19.01 49.82
CA ARG A 387 21.72 17.83 50.65
C ARG A 387 21.96 16.53 49.89
N PRO A 388 22.93 15.69 50.29
CA PRO A 388 23.24 14.45 49.58
C PRO A 388 22.18 13.35 49.81
N TYR A 389 21.91 12.54 48.80
CA TYR A 389 21.00 11.40 48.88
C TYR A 389 21.75 10.11 49.23
N GLU A 390 21.34 9.46 50.31
CA GLU A 390 21.96 8.20 50.76
C GLU A 390 21.76 7.05 49.75
N SER A 391 20.59 6.97 49.12
CA SER A 391 20.26 5.91 48.15
C SER A 391 21.01 6.00 46.82
N LEU A 392 21.49 7.18 46.44
CA LEU A 392 22.18 7.45 45.18
C LEU A 392 23.70 7.61 45.35
N TYR A 393 24.19 7.59 46.58
CA TYR A 393 25.60 7.68 46.88
C TYR A 393 26.35 6.42 46.42
N LYS A 394 27.40 6.59 45.61
CA LYS A 394 28.33 5.50 45.32
C LYS A 394 29.61 5.73 46.13
N PRO A 395 29.95 4.79 47.03
CA PRO A 395 31.12 4.90 47.88
C PRO A 395 32.38 5.34 47.11
N SER A 396 33.07 6.34 47.66
CA SER A 396 34.34 6.90 47.19
C SER A 396 34.36 7.51 45.78
N THR A 397 33.25 7.49 45.03
CA THR A 397 33.26 7.79 43.59
C THR A 397 32.21 8.82 43.17
N GLN A 398 31.02 8.82 43.76
CA GLN A 398 29.93 9.70 43.33
C GLN A 398 29.01 10.11 44.49
N ILE A 399 28.74 11.42 44.57
CA ILE A 399 27.75 12.00 45.48
C ILE A 399 26.68 12.69 44.64
N VAL A 400 25.41 12.35 44.85
CA VAL A 400 24.28 13.09 44.27
C VAL A 400 23.64 13.91 45.39
N CYS A 401 23.55 15.22 45.21
CA CYS A 401 22.95 16.11 46.21
C CYS A 401 21.95 17.08 45.58
N GLN A 402 20.92 17.46 46.34
CA GLN A 402 19.93 18.45 45.92
C GLN A 402 20.30 19.81 46.48
N VAL A 403 20.43 20.81 45.60
CA VAL A 403 20.70 22.20 45.99
C VAL A 403 19.44 22.79 46.62
N ASP A 404 19.54 23.24 47.87
CA ASP A 404 18.42 23.81 48.62
C ASP A 404 18.65 25.33 48.76
N THR A 405 17.90 26.12 48.01
CA THR A 405 17.96 27.60 48.11
C THR A 405 16.81 28.10 48.96
N GLU A 406 17.14 28.80 50.04
CA GLU A 406 16.16 29.61 50.77
C GLU A 406 15.94 30.92 50.01
N GLU A 407 14.69 31.39 49.87
CA GLU A 407 14.31 32.59 49.09
C GLU A 407 15.04 33.88 49.53
N THR A 408 15.73 33.87 50.68
CA THR A 408 16.41 35.00 51.30
C THR A 408 17.90 35.14 50.98
N ILE A 409 18.47 34.31 50.10
CA ILE A 409 19.90 34.39 49.76
C ILE A 409 20.14 35.54 48.76
N THR A 410 20.38 36.75 49.30
CA THR A 410 21.08 37.83 48.60
C THR A 410 22.57 37.51 48.56
N ILE A 411 23.09 36.93 47.48
CA ILE A 411 24.55 36.78 47.30
C ILE A 411 24.97 37.28 45.93
N GLY A 412 25.93 38.21 45.94
CA GLY A 412 26.45 38.95 44.80
C GLY A 412 27.34 38.16 43.83
N SER A 413 27.04 36.90 43.56
CA SER A 413 27.71 36.13 42.51
C SER A 413 26.83 34.98 42.03
N ASN A 414 26.35 35.08 40.78
CA ASN A 414 25.53 34.07 40.10
C ASN A 414 26.30 32.77 39.77
N GLU A 415 27.53 32.63 40.25
CA GLU A 415 28.49 31.58 39.89
C GLU A 415 29.46 31.30 41.05
N GLY A 416 29.81 30.03 41.30
CA GLY A 416 30.82 29.63 42.29
C GLY A 416 31.15 28.13 42.28
N PRO A 417 32.22 27.67 42.95
CA PRO A 417 32.68 26.28 42.91
C PRO A 417 31.80 25.32 43.73
N VAL A 418 31.92 24.02 43.45
CA VAL A 418 31.36 22.93 44.25
C VAL A 418 32.38 22.48 45.29
N ILE A 419 31.96 22.37 46.55
CA ILE A 419 32.80 22.05 47.70
C ILE A 419 32.22 20.85 48.44
N VAL A 420 33.06 19.85 48.71
CA VAL A 420 32.68 18.66 49.51
C VAL A 420 33.66 18.50 50.66
N LYS A 421 33.15 18.34 51.89
CA LYS A 421 33.94 18.07 53.10
C LYS A 421 33.69 16.64 53.59
N ILE A 422 34.75 15.83 53.63
CA ILE A 422 34.70 14.42 54.03
C ILE A 422 35.71 14.16 55.15
N GLY A 423 35.23 13.72 56.32
CA GLY A 423 36.11 13.33 57.44
C GLY A 423 37.16 14.36 57.86
N GLY A 424 36.92 15.65 57.60
CA GLY A 424 37.86 16.77 57.88
C GLY A 424 38.69 17.26 56.68
N PHE A 425 38.64 16.59 55.53
CA PHE A 425 39.32 16.99 54.29
C PHE A 425 38.35 17.70 53.32
N LYS A 426 38.86 18.65 52.52
CA LYS A 426 38.06 19.49 51.61
C LYS A 426 38.44 19.22 50.14
N GLY A 427 37.44 18.89 49.33
CA GLY A 427 37.53 18.83 47.87
C GLY A 427 36.86 20.05 47.24
N ILE A 428 37.48 20.63 46.20
CA ILE A 428 36.97 21.81 45.48
C ILE A 428 36.98 21.49 43.99
N SER A 429 35.89 21.80 43.28
CA SER A 429 35.81 21.61 41.83
C SER A 429 36.67 22.61 41.06
N LYS A 430 37.13 22.19 39.86
CA LYS A 430 37.87 23.07 38.94
C LYS A 430 36.98 24.07 38.21
N ASP A 431 35.76 23.65 37.87
CA ASP A 431 34.75 24.50 37.23
C ASP A 431 33.79 25.07 38.27
N ASN A 432 33.14 26.19 37.91
CA ASN A 432 32.08 26.77 38.71
C ASN A 432 30.68 26.31 38.25
N TYR A 433 29.75 26.28 39.19
CA TYR A 433 28.32 26.11 38.97
C TYR A 433 27.63 27.47 38.87
N GLN A 434 26.67 27.61 37.95
CA GLN A 434 25.99 28.88 37.69
C GLN A 434 24.48 28.81 37.92
N PHE A 435 23.91 29.83 38.58
CA PHE A 435 22.47 30.00 38.69
C PHE A 435 21.92 30.83 37.52
N VAL A 436 20.97 30.26 36.78
CA VAL A 436 20.43 30.83 35.54
C VAL A 436 18.90 30.76 35.50
N VAL A 437 18.31 31.58 34.64
CA VAL A 437 16.88 31.53 34.33
C VAL A 437 16.73 31.07 32.87
N PRO A 438 16.15 29.89 32.60
CA PRO A 438 15.91 29.42 31.25
C PRO A 438 14.82 30.25 30.58
N TYR A 439 15.03 30.64 29.32
CA TYR A 439 14.07 31.40 28.52
C TYR A 439 13.91 30.78 27.13
N VAL A 440 12.66 30.68 26.65
CA VAL A 440 12.29 30.13 25.35
C VAL A 440 11.99 31.27 24.38
N LYS A 441 12.65 31.25 23.22
CA LYS A 441 12.54 32.30 22.19
C LYS A 441 11.60 31.90 21.05
N SER A 442 11.74 30.70 20.51
CA SER A 442 10.95 30.25 19.34
C SER A 442 10.90 28.72 19.23
N ILE A 443 9.97 28.22 18.43
CA ILE A 443 9.83 26.80 18.08
C ILE A 443 9.82 26.66 16.55
N GLU A 444 10.53 25.66 16.04
CA GLU A 444 10.57 25.33 14.62
C GLU A 444 10.44 23.82 14.41
N PRO A 445 9.49 23.33 13.59
CA PRO A 445 8.39 24.06 12.97
C PRO A 445 7.31 24.49 13.99
N MET A 446 6.52 25.52 13.65
CA MET A 446 5.40 25.99 14.48
C MET A 446 4.14 25.12 14.40
N GLN A 447 4.14 24.10 13.54
CA GLN A 447 3.01 23.20 13.35
C GLN A 447 3.48 21.80 12.93
N GLY A 448 2.65 20.79 13.20
CA GLY A 448 2.91 19.41 12.80
C GLY A 448 1.70 18.49 12.97
N SER A 449 1.85 17.24 12.56
CA SER A 449 0.77 16.26 12.41
C SER A 449 0.09 15.83 13.71
N LEU A 450 -1.20 15.47 13.65
CA LEU A 450 -1.97 14.89 14.77
C LEU A 450 -1.36 13.58 15.28
N SER A 451 -0.85 12.73 14.39
CA SER A 451 -0.11 11.52 14.75
C SER A 451 1.14 11.79 15.61
N GLY A 452 1.54 13.05 15.77
CA GLY A 452 2.74 13.44 16.50
C GLY A 452 4.00 13.10 15.71
N ASN A 453 5.04 12.70 16.43
CA ASN A 453 6.35 12.32 15.89
C ASN A 453 7.05 13.42 15.07
N THR A 454 6.69 14.68 15.29
CA THR A 454 7.34 15.83 14.65
C THR A 454 8.58 16.20 15.46
N ASN A 455 9.74 16.27 14.80
CA ASN A 455 10.98 16.68 15.45
C ASN A 455 11.01 18.21 15.55
N ILE A 456 10.72 18.74 16.73
CA ILE A 456 10.70 20.18 16.96
C ILE A 456 12.01 20.64 17.60
N THR A 457 12.44 21.81 17.15
CA THR A 457 13.60 22.52 17.67
C THR A 457 13.09 23.73 18.45
N ILE A 458 13.35 23.73 19.76
CA ILE A 458 13.03 24.81 20.67
C ILE A 458 14.30 25.63 20.89
N ASN A 459 14.29 26.88 20.41
CA ASN A 459 15.38 27.81 20.58
C ASN A 459 15.13 28.69 21.80
N GLY A 460 16.19 28.95 22.56
CA GLY A 460 16.12 29.71 23.80
C GLY A 460 17.49 30.07 24.32
N SER A 461 17.59 30.28 25.62
CA SER A 461 18.84 30.55 26.34
C SER A 461 18.82 29.84 27.69
N ASN A 462 19.98 29.40 28.15
CA ASN A 462 20.16 28.68 29.41
C ASN A 462 19.27 27.42 29.53
N LEU A 463 19.00 26.76 28.41
CA LEU A 463 18.12 25.61 28.34
C LEU A 463 18.75 24.36 28.97
N MET A 464 20.06 24.31 29.20
CA MET A 464 20.70 23.22 29.95
C MET A 464 20.63 23.36 31.48
N ALA A 465 19.83 24.31 31.98
CA ALA A 465 19.65 24.49 33.41
C ALA A 465 18.97 23.28 34.04
N GLY A 466 19.48 22.85 35.20
CA GLY A 466 18.84 21.86 36.03
C GLY A 466 19.16 20.41 35.65
N SER A 467 18.69 19.49 36.48
CA SER A 467 19.01 18.06 36.39
C SER A 467 17.95 17.29 35.60
N ARG A 468 16.69 17.69 35.72
CA ARG A 468 15.53 17.14 35.02
C ARG A 468 14.83 18.24 34.25
N MET A 469 14.50 17.93 33.01
CA MET A 469 13.76 18.80 32.13
C MET A 469 12.68 17.98 31.44
N GLU A 470 11.46 18.49 31.49
CA GLU A 470 10.31 17.93 30.81
C GLU A 470 9.71 19.01 29.91
N VAL A 471 9.43 18.63 28.67
CA VAL A 471 8.78 19.49 27.69
C VAL A 471 7.41 18.90 27.41
N SER A 472 6.39 19.73 27.41
CA SER A 472 5.01 19.33 27.15
C SER A 472 4.29 20.35 26.26
N ILE A 473 3.42 19.88 25.38
CA ILE A 473 2.64 20.69 24.43
C ILE A 473 1.19 20.26 24.56
N CYS A 474 0.29 21.17 24.98
CA CYS A 474 -1.09 20.79 25.35
C CYS A 474 -1.15 19.62 26.36
N ASP A 475 -0.26 19.63 27.36
CA ASP A 475 -0.12 18.56 28.36
C ASP A 475 0.27 17.18 27.79
N LEU A 476 0.62 17.10 26.50
CA LEU A 476 1.21 15.92 25.89
C LEU A 476 2.74 15.98 26.03
N PRO A 477 3.40 14.87 26.43
CA PRO A 477 4.87 14.85 26.59
C PRO A 477 5.57 15.00 25.23
N CYS A 478 6.68 15.75 25.22
CA CYS A 478 7.62 15.84 24.09
C CYS A 478 8.93 15.12 24.46
N ASP A 479 9.28 14.09 23.71
CA ASP A 479 10.43 13.24 24.00
C ASP A 479 11.73 13.95 23.59
N VAL A 480 12.52 14.38 24.56
CA VAL A 480 13.75 15.15 24.30
C VAL A 480 14.85 14.26 23.73
N ILE A 481 15.29 14.54 22.50
CA ILE A 481 16.36 13.84 21.80
C ILE A 481 17.74 14.39 22.21
N SER A 482 17.87 15.72 22.21
CA SER A 482 19.16 16.37 22.47
C SER A 482 18.97 17.71 23.17
N LYS A 483 19.91 18.02 24.08
CA LYS A 483 19.93 19.26 24.86
C LYS A 483 21.23 20.02 24.57
N GLN A 484 21.10 21.30 24.26
CA GLN A 484 22.20 22.26 24.10
C GLN A 484 21.85 23.54 24.87
N PRO A 485 22.83 24.43 25.16
CA PRO A 485 22.59 25.64 25.96
C PRO A 485 21.48 26.54 25.41
N ASP A 486 21.37 26.64 24.09
CA ASP A 486 20.43 27.53 23.39
C ASP A 486 19.37 26.78 22.57
N LEU A 487 19.44 25.43 22.53
CA LEU A 487 18.63 24.62 21.62
C LEU A 487 18.25 23.28 22.24
N ILE A 488 16.99 22.91 22.12
CA ILE A 488 16.47 21.59 22.48
C ILE A 488 15.80 20.98 21.26
N ASN A 489 16.11 19.72 20.96
CA ASN A 489 15.34 18.94 20.01
C ASN A 489 14.48 17.93 20.76
N CYS A 490 13.18 17.91 20.48
CA CYS A 490 12.28 16.92 21.03
C CYS A 490 11.24 16.44 20.00
N ILE A 491 10.65 15.28 20.24
CA ILE A 491 9.64 14.67 19.38
C ILE A 491 8.27 14.84 20.04
N THR A 492 7.33 15.46 19.34
CA THR A 492 5.98 15.71 19.87
C THR A 492 5.16 14.43 20.03
N GLY A 493 4.42 14.30 21.13
CA GLY A 493 3.40 13.25 21.29
C GLY A 493 2.20 13.41 20.34
N ALA A 494 1.38 12.36 20.22
CA ALA A 494 0.18 12.33 19.38
C ALA A 494 -1.00 13.08 20.02
N SER A 495 -1.71 13.87 19.22
CA SER A 495 -2.90 14.63 19.59
C SER A 495 -4.12 14.11 18.81
N ASN A 496 -5.28 14.09 19.46
CA ASN A 496 -6.54 13.67 18.83
C ASN A 496 -7.33 14.84 18.19
N LEU A 497 -6.90 16.08 18.43
CA LEU A 497 -7.63 17.28 18.03
C LEU A 497 -6.67 18.30 17.39
N GLU A 498 -7.17 18.99 16.37
CA GLU A 498 -6.52 20.17 15.81
C GLU A 498 -6.68 21.35 16.76
N GLN A 499 -5.56 21.81 17.32
CA GLN A 499 -5.57 22.90 18.31
C GLN A 499 -4.23 23.64 18.36
N ASN A 500 -4.32 24.90 18.78
CA ASN A 500 -3.17 25.76 19.07
C ASN A 500 -2.77 25.56 20.54
N CYS A 501 -1.56 25.06 20.76
CA CYS A 501 -1.04 24.64 22.05
C CYS A 501 0.11 25.52 22.51
N LYS A 502 0.10 25.92 23.78
CA LYS A 502 1.28 26.55 24.39
C LYS A 502 2.31 25.49 24.80
N VAL A 503 3.58 25.81 24.59
CA VAL A 503 4.70 24.97 25.04
C VAL A 503 4.95 25.21 26.53
N HIS A 504 4.97 24.14 27.31
CA HIS A 504 5.24 24.17 28.74
C HIS A 504 6.54 23.43 29.01
N MET A 505 7.49 24.13 29.64
CA MET A 505 8.76 23.54 30.05
C MET A 505 8.83 23.51 31.58
N LYS A 506 9.14 22.34 32.11
CA LYS A 506 9.39 22.14 33.54
C LYS A 506 10.85 21.82 33.74
N PHE A 507 11.49 22.56 34.63
CA PHE A 507 12.87 22.34 35.02
C PHE A 507 12.91 22.03 36.51
N ASP A 508 13.43 20.85 36.87
CA ASP A 508 13.50 20.34 38.25
C ASP A 508 12.16 20.42 39.03
N GLY A 509 11.03 20.28 38.32
CA GLY A 509 9.67 20.34 38.89
C GLY A 509 9.04 21.74 38.90
N VAL A 510 9.81 22.79 38.62
CA VAL A 510 9.28 24.17 38.49
C VAL A 510 8.80 24.40 37.07
N THR A 511 7.50 24.71 36.94
CA THR A 511 6.90 25.05 35.64
C THR A 511 7.16 26.52 35.34
N ARG A 512 7.77 26.81 34.19
CA ARG A 512 7.87 28.19 33.68
C ARG A 512 6.91 28.35 32.50
N PRO A 513 5.94 29.28 32.57
CA PRO A 513 5.07 29.54 31.43
C PRO A 513 5.90 30.16 30.30
N CYS A 514 5.85 29.56 29.11
CA CYS A 514 6.32 30.21 27.89
C CYS A 514 5.17 31.09 27.40
N GLU A 515 5.17 32.39 27.74
CA GLU A 515 3.95 33.20 27.57
C GLU A 515 3.53 33.39 26.10
N ASP A 516 4.47 33.27 25.15
CA ASP A 516 4.27 33.70 23.75
C ASP A 516 4.48 32.64 22.65
N VAL A 517 4.91 31.41 22.96
CA VAL A 517 5.23 30.38 21.93
C VAL A 517 4.09 29.36 21.78
N VAL A 518 3.50 29.32 20.58
CA VAL A 518 2.36 28.46 20.24
C VAL A 518 2.76 27.46 19.15
N TYR A 519 2.41 26.19 19.35
CA TYR A 519 2.54 25.09 18.40
C TYR A 519 1.17 24.61 17.95
N LYS A 520 0.95 24.40 16.66
CA LYS A 520 -0.34 23.98 16.10
C LYS A 520 -0.32 22.52 15.64
N TYR A 521 -1.23 21.71 16.18
CA TYR A 521 -1.51 20.38 15.63
C TYR A 521 -2.45 20.48 14.43
N VAL A 522 -2.09 19.85 13.32
CA VAL A 522 -2.80 19.83 12.03
C VAL A 522 -2.95 18.40 11.50
N GLU A 523 -3.88 18.15 10.58
CA GLU A 523 -4.10 16.81 10.02
C GLU A 523 -2.83 16.19 9.40
N ASP A 524 -2.77 14.86 9.43
CA ASP A 524 -1.65 14.08 8.92
C ASP A 524 -1.45 14.29 7.40
N PRO A 525 -0.20 14.26 6.90
CA PRO A 525 0.07 14.33 5.46
C PRO A 525 -0.55 13.14 4.74
N VAL A 526 -0.97 13.32 3.48
CA VAL A 526 -1.50 12.26 2.62
C VAL A 526 -0.86 12.36 1.24
N VAL A 527 -0.49 11.22 0.65
CA VAL A 527 0.02 11.13 -0.73
C VAL A 527 -1.09 10.59 -1.63
N ASP A 528 -1.45 11.36 -2.65
CA ASP A 528 -2.53 11.06 -3.59
C ASP A 528 -2.00 10.45 -4.89
N SER A 529 -0.98 11.08 -5.50
CA SER A 529 -0.36 10.59 -6.74
C SER A 529 1.16 10.85 -6.78
N VAL A 530 1.85 10.06 -7.60
CA VAL A 530 3.29 10.18 -7.82
C VAL A 530 3.56 10.04 -9.32
N GLU A 531 4.13 11.08 -9.91
CA GLU A 531 4.17 11.29 -11.36
C GLU A 531 5.54 11.83 -11.80
N SER A 532 5.87 11.71 -13.07
CA SER A 532 7.05 12.36 -13.68
C SER A 532 6.58 13.39 -14.70
N ASP A 533 7.34 14.47 -14.90
CA ASP A 533 6.98 15.73 -15.61
C ASP A 533 6.61 15.63 -17.12
N SER A 534 6.23 14.47 -17.64
CA SER A 534 6.16 14.23 -19.08
C SER A 534 4.76 13.97 -19.59
N GLU A 535 4.23 14.96 -20.30
CA GLU A 535 2.96 14.90 -21.04
C GLU A 535 2.95 13.84 -22.17
N LYS A 536 4.12 13.31 -22.55
CA LYS A 536 4.28 12.34 -23.66
C LYS A 536 3.77 10.94 -23.32
N TRP A 537 3.55 10.61 -22.04
CA TRP A 537 3.20 9.27 -21.59
C TRP A 537 1.83 9.26 -20.90
N ARG A 538 0.90 8.46 -21.45
CA ARG A 538 -0.53 8.40 -21.04
C ARG A 538 -0.80 7.82 -19.65
N ASN A 539 0.20 7.18 -19.04
CA ASN A 539 0.08 6.58 -17.71
C ASN A 539 1.02 7.35 -16.78
N ASN A 540 0.47 8.15 -15.87
CA ASN A 540 1.19 8.98 -14.89
C ASN A 540 1.93 8.13 -13.84
N CYS A 541 2.91 7.35 -14.29
CA CYS A 541 3.74 6.49 -13.44
C CYS A 541 5.11 7.15 -13.22
N PRO A 542 5.71 7.00 -12.03
CA PRO A 542 7.05 7.50 -11.79
C PRO A 542 8.08 6.68 -12.56
N ARG A 543 9.05 7.36 -13.16
CA ARG A 543 10.06 6.75 -14.03
C ARG A 543 11.46 7.24 -13.72
N GLY A 544 12.45 6.43 -14.09
CA GLY A 544 13.84 6.83 -14.07
C GLY A 544 14.75 5.82 -14.75
N THR A 545 16.04 6.10 -14.74
CA THR A 545 17.07 5.18 -15.26
C THR A 545 18.08 4.85 -14.16
N PRO A 546 18.95 3.85 -14.34
CA PRO A 546 19.98 3.47 -13.36
C PRO A 546 20.86 4.65 -12.92
N ALA A 547 21.15 5.59 -13.82
CA ALA A 547 21.92 6.78 -13.48
C ALA A 547 21.20 7.77 -12.54
N GLY A 548 19.88 7.66 -12.40
CA GLY A 548 19.05 8.52 -11.55
C GLY A 548 19.10 10.02 -11.91
N GLY A 549 18.53 10.85 -11.04
CA GLY A 549 18.59 12.31 -11.15
C GLY A 549 17.39 12.99 -11.84
N THR A 550 16.42 12.22 -12.34
CA THR A 550 15.16 12.74 -12.91
C THR A 550 14.20 13.22 -11.82
N ASN A 551 13.40 14.26 -12.10
CA ASN A 551 12.41 14.77 -11.16
C ASN A 551 11.17 13.87 -11.09
N ILE A 552 10.68 13.64 -9.89
CA ILE A 552 9.48 12.87 -9.57
C ILE A 552 8.61 13.77 -8.69
N ASN A 553 7.41 14.07 -9.16
CA ASN A 553 6.46 14.92 -8.47
C ASN A 553 5.53 14.05 -7.63
N VAL A 554 5.43 14.38 -6.35
CA VAL A 554 4.55 13.71 -5.38
C VAL A 554 3.46 14.70 -5.00
N HIS A 555 2.23 14.37 -5.35
CA HIS A 555 1.05 15.17 -5.05
C HIS A 555 0.31 14.61 -3.84
N GLY A 556 -0.29 15.50 -3.06
CA GLY A 556 -0.97 15.12 -1.84
C GLY A 556 -1.57 16.28 -1.07
N CYS A 557 -1.87 16.05 0.19
CA CYS A 557 -2.37 17.04 1.14
C CYS A 557 -1.45 17.14 2.36
N ASN A 558 -1.37 18.32 2.97
CA ASN A 558 -0.60 18.59 4.18
C ASN A 558 0.88 18.17 4.13
N LEU A 559 1.48 18.13 2.94
CA LEU A 559 2.86 17.67 2.71
C LEU A 559 3.93 18.59 3.31
N HIS A 560 3.58 19.84 3.61
CA HIS A 560 4.42 20.81 4.31
C HIS A 560 4.73 20.44 5.77
N ASN A 561 3.98 19.50 6.35
CA ASN A 561 4.24 18.97 7.69
C ASN A 561 5.45 18.01 7.70
N VAL A 562 5.84 17.49 6.53
CA VAL A 562 6.97 16.57 6.40
C VAL A 562 8.27 17.37 6.34
N GLN A 563 9.19 17.10 7.26
CA GLN A 563 10.45 17.84 7.34
C GLN A 563 11.49 17.31 6.36
N LYS A 564 11.70 15.98 6.36
CA LYS A 564 12.76 15.33 5.57
C LYS A 564 12.21 14.16 4.75
N PRO A 565 11.55 14.44 3.62
CA PRO A 565 11.09 13.39 2.72
C PRO A 565 12.26 12.76 1.95
N ILE A 566 12.32 11.43 1.95
CA ILE A 566 13.30 10.64 1.21
C ILE A 566 12.55 9.59 0.40
N ILE A 567 12.75 9.57 -0.92
CA ILE A 567 12.25 8.50 -1.78
C ILE A 567 13.20 7.32 -1.73
N TYR A 568 12.67 6.10 -1.71
CA TYR A 568 13.46 4.90 -1.92
C TYR A 568 12.81 3.97 -2.93
N VAL A 569 13.66 3.24 -3.65
CA VAL A 569 13.27 2.25 -4.64
C VAL A 569 13.97 0.93 -4.32
N THR A 570 13.24 -0.18 -4.39
CA THR A 570 13.73 -1.52 -4.07
C THR A 570 14.03 -2.29 -5.35
N TYR A 571 15.29 -2.69 -5.52
CA TYR A 571 15.72 -3.54 -6.63
C TYR A 571 16.45 -4.78 -6.09
N LYS A 572 15.97 -5.98 -6.44
CA LYS A 572 16.52 -7.28 -5.99
C LYS A 572 16.76 -7.35 -4.46
N GLY A 573 15.83 -6.82 -3.67
CA GLY A 573 15.91 -6.82 -2.20
C GLY A 573 16.81 -5.73 -1.59
N LYS A 574 17.46 -4.88 -2.40
CA LYS A 574 18.26 -3.74 -1.92
C LYS A 574 17.53 -2.42 -2.15
N GLN A 575 17.52 -1.55 -1.14
CA GLN A 575 16.92 -0.21 -1.22
C GLN A 575 17.94 0.85 -1.65
N TYR A 576 17.58 1.65 -2.65
CA TYR A 576 18.32 2.81 -3.13
C TYR A 576 17.54 4.07 -2.78
N LYS A 577 18.19 5.08 -2.22
CA LYS A 577 17.53 6.24 -1.58
C LYS A 577 17.98 7.56 -2.22
N CYS A 578 17.09 8.54 -2.27
CA CYS A 578 17.39 9.89 -2.73
C CYS A 578 16.56 10.95 -1.98
N THR A 579 17.09 12.16 -1.84
CA THR A 579 16.45 13.26 -1.10
C THR A 579 15.33 13.90 -1.92
N CYS A 580 14.26 14.31 -1.24
CA CYS A 580 13.18 15.11 -1.82
C CYS A 580 13.12 16.50 -1.19
N VAL A 581 12.50 17.44 -1.90
CA VAL A 581 12.30 18.82 -1.46
C VAL A 581 10.81 19.13 -1.45
N VAL A 582 10.29 19.54 -0.30
CA VAL A 582 8.92 20.03 -0.17
C VAL A 582 8.83 21.40 -0.82
N LYS A 583 7.87 21.59 -1.74
CA LYS A 583 7.63 22.88 -2.40
C LYS A 583 6.43 23.60 -1.81
N THR A 584 5.34 22.89 -1.60
CA THR A 584 4.08 23.45 -1.10
C THR A 584 3.36 22.42 -0.22
N SER A 585 2.22 22.79 0.36
CA SER A 585 1.35 21.88 1.11
C SER A 585 0.82 20.71 0.28
N ILE A 586 0.93 20.77 -1.05
CA ILE A 586 0.37 19.78 -1.99
C ILE A 586 1.41 19.12 -2.92
N LEU A 587 2.67 19.58 -2.89
CA LEU A 587 3.69 19.13 -3.84
C LEU A 587 5.06 18.92 -3.16
N ILE A 588 5.61 17.73 -3.33
CA ILE A 588 7.01 17.38 -3.04
C ILE A 588 7.68 17.00 -4.36
N ILE A 589 8.90 17.51 -4.59
CA ILE A 589 9.73 17.13 -5.74
C ILE A 589 10.87 16.26 -5.26
N CYS A 590 10.85 15.00 -5.67
CA CYS A 590 11.86 13.99 -5.41
C CYS A 590 12.79 13.82 -6.61
N LYS A 591 14.03 13.41 -6.38
CA LYS A 591 14.92 12.96 -7.46
C LYS A 591 14.97 11.43 -7.50
N SER A 592 15.02 10.85 -8.69
CA SER A 592 15.20 9.40 -8.81
C SER A 592 16.57 8.94 -8.25
N PRO A 593 16.61 7.83 -7.50
CA PRO A 593 17.85 7.32 -6.91
C PRO A 593 18.76 6.66 -7.94
N VAL A 594 20.07 6.71 -7.70
CA VAL A 594 21.08 6.03 -8.53
C VAL A 594 21.12 4.55 -8.18
N ILE A 595 20.97 3.68 -9.17
CA ILE A 595 20.96 2.22 -9.04
C ILE A 595 22.20 1.66 -9.76
N ASN A 596 23.17 1.16 -9.00
CA ASN A 596 24.35 0.51 -9.57
C ASN A 596 23.96 -0.85 -10.18
N LEU A 597 23.87 -0.93 -11.51
CA LEU A 597 23.56 -2.15 -12.28
C LEU A 597 24.73 -2.57 -13.19
N PRO A 598 24.95 -3.88 -13.39
CA PRO A 598 25.67 -4.40 -14.56
C PRO A 598 24.78 -4.30 -15.82
N PHE A 599 25.35 -3.78 -16.92
CA PHE A 599 24.68 -3.15 -18.08
C PHE A 599 23.85 -4.07 -19.02
N GLU A 600 23.55 -5.32 -18.70
CA GLU A 600 23.17 -6.30 -19.75
C GLU A 600 21.68 -6.63 -19.95
N ASN A 601 20.75 -6.27 -19.05
CA ASN A 601 19.37 -6.84 -19.13
C ASN A 601 18.20 -5.84 -19.27
N LEU A 602 18.43 -4.53 -19.39
CA LEU A 602 17.34 -3.55 -19.58
C LEU A 602 17.17 -3.22 -21.06
N THR A 603 16.05 -3.62 -21.65
CA THR A 603 15.69 -3.30 -23.04
C THR A 603 14.39 -2.49 -23.08
N LYS A 604 14.20 -1.73 -24.15
CA LYS A 604 13.04 -0.82 -24.34
C LYS A 604 11.68 -1.53 -24.24
N ASP A 605 11.62 -2.81 -24.58
CA ASP A 605 10.38 -3.59 -24.61
C ASP A 605 10.03 -4.21 -23.25
N TYR A 606 10.97 -4.21 -22.29
CA TYR A 606 10.80 -4.76 -20.94
C TYR A 606 11.37 -3.81 -19.88
N PRO A 607 10.72 -2.66 -19.60
CA PRO A 607 11.06 -1.85 -18.44
C PRO A 607 10.86 -2.65 -17.16
N GLN A 608 11.76 -2.47 -16.18
CA GLN A 608 11.65 -3.18 -14.91
C GLN A 608 10.73 -2.40 -13.97
N ASN A 609 9.67 -3.05 -13.48
CA ASN A 609 8.80 -2.48 -12.44
C ASN A 609 9.43 -2.69 -11.07
N LEU A 610 9.62 -1.59 -10.34
CA LEU A 610 10.22 -1.56 -9.00
C LEU A 610 9.19 -1.09 -7.96
N GLU A 611 9.32 -1.65 -6.76
CA GLU A 611 8.59 -1.14 -5.59
C GLU A 611 9.28 0.12 -5.08
N TYR A 612 8.50 1.13 -4.72
CA TYR A 612 8.98 2.36 -4.13
C TYR A 612 8.11 2.82 -2.97
N GLY A 613 8.70 3.65 -2.13
CA GLY A 613 8.03 4.30 -1.02
C GLY A 613 8.78 5.55 -0.58
N PHE A 614 8.25 6.17 0.46
CA PHE A 614 8.84 7.37 1.04
C PHE A 614 9.08 7.17 2.53
N TYR A 615 10.25 7.61 2.98
CA TYR A 615 10.46 7.94 4.38
C TYR A 615 10.08 9.40 4.56
N MET A 616 8.91 9.64 5.16
CA MET A 616 8.43 10.95 5.55
C MET A 616 8.50 11.02 7.07
N ASP A 617 9.71 11.30 7.57
CA ASP A 617 10.04 11.31 9.00
C ASP A 617 9.80 9.94 9.66
N GLN A 618 9.04 9.85 10.77
CA GLN A 618 8.76 8.59 11.47
C GLN A 618 7.42 7.94 11.08
N PHE A 619 6.72 8.49 10.08
CA PHE A 619 5.44 7.96 9.65
C PHE A 619 5.63 6.71 8.76
N SER A 620 5.16 5.56 9.23
CA SER A 620 5.31 4.27 8.53
C SER A 620 4.30 4.07 7.38
N GLY A 621 3.24 4.88 7.31
CA GLY A 621 2.15 4.72 6.35
C GLY A 621 2.51 4.94 4.87
N PHE A 622 3.74 5.41 4.57
CA PHE A 622 4.25 5.60 3.20
C PHE A 622 5.38 4.63 2.83
N GLN A 623 5.68 3.64 3.68
CA GLN A 623 6.76 2.68 3.44
C GLN A 623 6.40 1.54 2.47
N ASN A 624 5.40 1.71 1.60
CA ASN A 624 5.09 0.84 0.45
C ASN A 624 3.98 1.46 -0.42
N VAL A 625 4.24 2.62 -1.03
CA VAL A 625 3.25 3.35 -1.84
C VAL A 625 2.81 2.56 -3.06
N THR A 626 3.70 1.73 -3.63
CA THR A 626 3.38 0.88 -4.79
C THR A 626 2.15 0.00 -4.61
N LYS A 627 1.98 -0.62 -3.43
CA LYS A 627 0.82 -1.47 -3.13
C LYS A 627 -0.44 -0.67 -2.81
N LYS A 628 -0.28 0.55 -2.29
CA LYS A 628 -1.40 1.43 -1.89
C LYS A 628 -2.02 2.16 -3.09
N LEU A 629 -1.20 2.63 -4.02
CA LEU A 629 -1.63 3.35 -5.23
C LEU A 629 -1.71 2.45 -6.48
N ASN A 630 -1.31 1.18 -6.38
CA ASN A 630 -1.17 0.25 -7.50
C ASN A 630 -0.35 0.85 -8.68
N ASN A 631 0.69 1.61 -8.33
CA ASN A 631 1.54 2.34 -9.27
C ASN A 631 3.01 1.98 -9.01
N SER A 632 3.69 1.38 -9.97
CA SER A 632 5.08 0.91 -9.86
C SER A 632 6.07 1.90 -10.47
N PHE A 633 7.30 1.91 -9.97
CA PHE A 633 8.37 2.72 -10.53
C PHE A 633 8.96 2.02 -11.74
N MET A 634 8.88 2.63 -12.92
CA MET A 634 9.41 2.06 -14.16
C MET A 634 10.88 2.44 -14.37
N LEU A 635 11.76 1.45 -14.42
CA LEU A 635 13.18 1.63 -14.70
C LEU A 635 13.52 1.35 -16.17
N PHE A 636 14.10 2.34 -16.84
CA PHE A 636 14.52 2.30 -18.25
C PHE A 636 16.05 2.32 -18.41
N PRO A 637 16.61 1.85 -19.54
CA PRO A 637 18.05 1.91 -19.78
C PRO A 637 18.58 3.35 -19.92
N ASP A 638 19.84 3.56 -19.54
CA ASP A 638 20.54 4.84 -19.71
C ASP A 638 20.76 5.19 -21.20
N PRO A 639 20.83 6.49 -21.54
CA PRO A 639 20.96 6.95 -22.93
C PRO A 639 22.40 6.73 -23.42
N LYS A 640 22.53 6.36 -24.70
CA LYS A 640 23.82 6.19 -25.37
C LYS A 640 23.95 7.25 -26.46
N TYR A 641 25.06 7.98 -26.48
CA TYR A 641 25.33 8.97 -27.52
C TYR A 641 26.46 8.50 -28.44
N GLU A 642 26.31 8.75 -29.74
CA GLU A 642 27.34 8.43 -30.73
C GLU A 642 28.30 9.62 -30.90
N PRO A 643 29.62 9.43 -30.73
CA PRO A 643 30.59 10.50 -30.95
C PRO A 643 30.74 10.80 -32.44
N PHE A 644 30.88 12.08 -32.79
CA PHE A 644 31.17 12.53 -34.15
C PHE A 644 32.56 13.18 -34.24
N ASN A 645 33.27 12.90 -35.34
CA ASN A 645 34.55 13.57 -35.63
C ASN A 645 34.31 15.00 -36.16
N LYS A 646 35.38 15.81 -36.14
CA LYS A 646 35.44 17.23 -36.51
C LYS A 646 34.45 17.59 -37.64
N THR A 647 33.39 18.31 -37.29
CA THR A 647 32.33 18.74 -38.22
C THR A 647 32.41 20.23 -38.46
N ILE A 648 32.38 20.62 -39.74
CA ILE A 648 32.29 22.00 -40.18
C ILE A 648 30.82 22.41 -40.19
N TYR A 649 30.47 23.44 -39.44
CA TYR A 649 29.11 23.86 -39.15
C TYR A 649 28.83 25.25 -39.73
N ARG A 650 27.64 25.47 -40.28
CA ARG A 650 27.20 26.78 -40.78
C ARG A 650 26.37 27.49 -39.73
N SER A 651 26.68 28.75 -39.46
CA SER A 651 25.90 29.60 -38.56
C SER A 651 24.43 29.64 -39.01
N ASN A 652 23.49 29.29 -38.11
CA ASN A 652 22.03 29.21 -38.26
C ASN A 652 21.41 27.83 -38.60
N ASP A 653 22.17 26.75 -38.73
CA ASP A 653 21.58 25.41 -38.83
C ASP A 653 21.20 24.85 -37.43
N TYR A 654 20.64 23.65 -37.36
CA TYR A 654 20.40 22.92 -36.09
C TYR A 654 21.49 21.87 -35.89
N LEU A 655 22.05 21.76 -34.68
CA LEU A 655 23.02 20.71 -34.35
C LEU A 655 22.28 19.41 -33.99
N THR A 656 22.49 18.36 -34.80
CA THR A 656 21.91 17.03 -34.58
C THR A 656 22.95 16.10 -33.94
N ILE A 657 22.65 15.58 -32.75
CA ILE A 657 23.46 14.57 -32.05
C ILE A 657 22.71 13.24 -32.10
N ASN A 658 23.35 12.20 -32.64
CA ASN A 658 22.77 10.86 -32.73
C ASN A 658 23.01 10.06 -31.45
N GLY A 659 22.10 9.12 -31.17
CA GLY A 659 22.21 8.21 -30.04
C GLY A 659 21.10 7.17 -30.01
N GLU A 660 20.99 6.46 -28.89
CA GLU A 660 19.94 5.48 -28.60
C GLU A 660 19.40 5.70 -27.17
N TYR A 661 18.11 5.43 -26.97
CA TYR A 661 17.40 5.56 -25.68
C TYR A 661 17.31 6.99 -25.12
N LEU A 662 17.30 7.99 -26.00
CA LEU A 662 17.31 9.41 -25.63
C LEU A 662 15.99 9.92 -25.03
N ASP A 663 14.85 9.27 -25.33
CA ASP A 663 13.49 9.69 -24.93
C ASP A 663 12.85 8.79 -23.86
N LEU A 664 13.55 7.78 -23.35
CA LEU A 664 13.00 6.73 -22.50
C LEU A 664 13.08 7.02 -21.00
N GLY A 665 13.40 8.25 -20.59
CA GLY A 665 13.51 8.59 -19.17
C GLY A 665 13.83 10.05 -18.87
N TYR A 666 14.14 10.85 -19.88
CA TYR A 666 14.56 12.23 -19.75
C TYR A 666 13.70 13.13 -20.63
N ASP A 667 13.36 14.31 -20.13
CA ASP A 667 12.71 15.36 -20.91
C ASP A 667 13.72 16.42 -21.37
N GLU A 668 13.27 17.37 -22.19
CA GLU A 668 14.13 18.42 -22.78
C GLU A 668 14.80 19.30 -21.72
N SER A 669 14.15 19.48 -20.56
CA SER A 669 14.69 20.20 -19.40
C SER A 669 15.80 19.45 -18.66
N ASP A 670 15.89 18.12 -18.82
CA ASP A 670 16.87 17.29 -18.11
C ASP A 670 18.20 17.17 -18.88
N VAL A 671 18.24 17.59 -20.15
CA VAL A 671 19.43 17.47 -21.00
C VAL A 671 19.99 18.84 -21.35
N THR A 672 21.24 19.09 -20.98
CA THR A 672 21.98 20.31 -21.31
C THR A 672 23.14 19.97 -22.25
N VAL A 673 23.19 20.62 -23.41
CA VAL A 673 24.31 20.46 -24.34
C VAL A 673 25.21 21.69 -24.23
N MET A 674 26.49 21.46 -23.93
CA MET A 674 27.52 22.49 -23.81
C MET A 674 28.50 22.37 -24.99
N ILE A 675 28.87 23.50 -25.59
CA ILE A 675 29.88 23.64 -26.63
C ILE A 675 30.96 24.56 -26.07
N GLY A 676 32.07 24.00 -25.57
CA GLY A 676 33.04 24.76 -24.76
C GLY A 676 32.35 25.34 -23.52
N ILE A 677 32.35 26.67 -23.39
CA ILE A 677 31.58 27.40 -22.36
C ILE A 677 30.16 27.80 -22.79
N GLY A 678 29.82 27.68 -24.08
CA GLY A 678 28.53 28.11 -24.63
C GLY A 678 27.44 27.06 -24.45
N VAL A 679 26.23 27.48 -24.06
CA VAL A 679 25.07 26.59 -23.94
C VAL A 679 24.36 26.46 -25.30
N CYS A 680 24.07 25.23 -25.73
CA CYS A 680 23.26 24.93 -26.90
C CYS A 680 21.83 24.62 -26.44
N ASN A 681 20.86 25.48 -26.81
CA ASN A 681 19.48 25.30 -26.39
C ASN A 681 18.86 24.11 -27.12
N VAL A 682 18.49 23.07 -26.38
CA VAL A 682 17.87 21.85 -26.92
C VAL A 682 16.46 22.18 -27.40
N THR A 683 16.16 21.88 -28.67
CA THR A 683 14.88 22.19 -29.31
C THR A 683 13.95 20.99 -29.41
N SER A 684 14.51 19.79 -29.54
CA SER A 684 13.72 18.55 -29.48
C SER A 684 14.61 17.35 -29.22
N ILE A 685 14.07 16.39 -28.45
CA ILE A 685 14.67 15.07 -28.24
C ILE A 685 13.75 14.02 -28.85
N ALA A 686 14.31 13.24 -29.77
CA ALA A 686 13.68 12.07 -30.37
C ALA A 686 14.45 10.80 -29.98
N LYS A 687 13.82 9.63 -30.14
CA LYS A 687 14.36 8.29 -29.83
C LYS A 687 15.84 8.06 -30.17
N LYS A 688 16.29 8.61 -31.29
CA LYS A 688 17.65 8.42 -31.81
C LYS A 688 18.42 9.71 -32.08
N GLN A 689 17.80 10.87 -31.89
CA GLN A 689 18.37 12.15 -32.30
C GLN A 689 17.99 13.26 -31.32
N LEU A 690 18.99 14.01 -30.87
CA LEU A 690 18.83 15.24 -30.11
C LEU A 690 19.16 16.42 -31.04
N THR A 691 18.33 17.45 -31.01
CA THR A 691 18.55 18.69 -31.77
C THR A 691 18.71 19.87 -30.84
N CYS A 692 19.74 20.70 -31.07
CA CYS A 692 19.93 21.94 -30.32
C CYS A 692 20.38 23.08 -31.24
N ILE A 693 20.11 24.32 -30.82
CA ILE A 693 20.55 25.54 -31.52
C ILE A 693 21.85 26.00 -30.87
N PRO A 694 22.99 25.94 -31.58
CA PRO A 694 24.25 26.42 -31.05
C PRO A 694 24.35 27.96 -31.15
N PRO A 695 25.24 28.58 -30.36
CA PRO A 695 25.46 30.03 -30.42
C PRO A 695 25.97 30.48 -31.80
N SER A 696 25.61 31.71 -32.20
CA SER A 696 25.93 32.27 -33.52
C SER A 696 27.43 32.52 -33.76
N GLU A 697 28.19 32.71 -32.68
CA GLU A 697 29.65 32.85 -32.69
C GLU A 697 30.30 31.71 -31.88
N GLN A 698 31.51 31.31 -32.28
CA GLN A 698 32.20 30.16 -31.68
C GLN A 698 32.69 30.49 -30.25
N PRO A 699 32.18 29.82 -29.19
CA PRO A 699 32.60 30.07 -27.81
C PRO A 699 33.98 29.45 -27.49
N PRO A 700 34.75 30.03 -26.54
CA PRO A 700 36.03 29.47 -26.10
C PRO A 700 35.87 28.18 -25.26
N ASN A 701 36.94 27.39 -25.14
CA ASN A 701 36.90 26.06 -24.51
C ASN A 701 36.99 26.08 -22.97
N SER A 702 37.67 27.07 -22.37
CA SER A 702 37.72 27.33 -20.92
C SER A 702 37.94 28.82 -20.62
N LEU A 703 37.58 29.24 -19.40
CA LEU A 703 37.96 30.54 -18.82
C LEU A 703 39.13 30.30 -17.85
N ASP A 704 40.36 30.24 -18.36
CA ASP A 704 41.56 30.35 -17.51
C ASP A 704 42.09 31.79 -17.56
N ASP A 705 42.40 32.31 -16.38
CA ASP A 705 42.83 33.69 -16.09
C ASP A 705 44.27 34.00 -16.54
N ASN A 706 44.76 33.31 -17.56
CA ASN A 706 46.05 33.59 -18.19
C ASN A 706 45.89 33.57 -19.71
N GLN A 707 46.10 34.73 -20.31
CA GLN A 707 46.09 35.01 -21.74
C GLN A 707 46.99 34.04 -22.52
N THR A 708 46.41 32.95 -22.99
CA THR A 708 46.81 32.27 -24.22
C THR A 708 45.54 31.81 -24.90
N GLU A 709 45.19 32.45 -26.01
CA GLU A 709 44.16 31.97 -26.94
C GLU A 709 44.56 30.55 -27.38
N THR A 710 44.07 29.53 -26.69
CA THR A 710 44.21 28.16 -27.17
C THR A 710 43.40 28.07 -28.45
N THR A 711 44.11 27.87 -29.57
CA THR A 711 43.60 27.51 -30.91
C THR A 711 42.95 26.12 -30.92
N GLU A 712 42.27 25.75 -29.84
CA GLU A 712 41.57 24.49 -29.69
C GLU A 712 40.07 24.69 -29.92
N LEU A 713 39.53 23.90 -30.85
CA LEU A 713 38.11 23.88 -31.17
C LEU A 713 37.29 23.48 -29.93
N PRO A 714 36.12 24.12 -29.68
CA PRO A 714 35.32 23.86 -28.50
C PRO A 714 34.79 22.42 -28.50
N ASN A 715 34.88 21.80 -27.32
CA ASN A 715 34.40 20.45 -27.07
C ASN A 715 32.88 20.43 -26.88
N VAL A 716 32.18 19.50 -27.53
CA VAL A 716 30.74 19.29 -27.34
C VAL A 716 30.51 18.22 -26.28
N THR A 717 29.92 18.62 -25.15
CA THR A 717 29.57 17.71 -24.06
C THR A 717 28.07 17.75 -23.79
N VAL A 718 27.46 16.56 -23.65
CA VAL A 718 26.06 16.40 -23.29
C VAL A 718 25.98 15.99 -21.83
N ILE A 719 25.22 16.75 -21.04
CA ILE A 719 24.99 16.52 -19.62
C ILE A 719 23.53 16.13 -19.45
N VAL A 720 23.27 14.93 -18.92
CA VAL A 720 21.92 14.39 -18.71
C VAL A 720 21.66 14.26 -17.21
N ALA A 721 20.56 14.85 -16.74
CA ALA A 721 20.08 14.87 -15.34
C ALA A 721 21.16 15.24 -14.30
N LYS A 722 22.20 15.98 -14.73
CA LYS A 722 23.38 16.38 -13.93
C LYS A 722 24.25 15.22 -13.41
N THR A 723 23.89 13.96 -13.70
CA THR A 723 24.60 12.75 -13.26
C THR A 723 25.46 12.18 -14.37
N LEU A 724 24.95 12.12 -15.61
CA LEU A 724 25.65 11.57 -16.76
C LEU A 724 26.33 12.68 -17.58
N LYS A 725 27.58 12.44 -17.98
CA LYS A 725 28.34 13.34 -18.86
C LYS A 725 28.91 12.54 -20.04
N PHE A 726 28.56 12.95 -21.25
CA PHE A 726 29.02 12.32 -22.49
C PHE A 726 29.82 13.31 -23.33
N TYR A 727 30.99 12.87 -23.79
CA TYR A 727 31.83 13.63 -24.71
C TYR A 727 31.55 13.18 -26.15
N ILE A 728 31.10 14.10 -27.01
CA ILE A 728 30.62 13.75 -28.35
C ILE A 728 31.65 14.07 -29.44
N GLY A 729 32.28 15.25 -29.41
CA GLY A 729 33.17 15.67 -30.48
C GLY A 729 33.62 17.14 -30.43
N LYS A 730 34.27 17.63 -31.50
CA LYS A 730 34.73 19.03 -31.67
C LYS A 730 34.07 19.69 -32.88
N LEU A 731 33.75 20.98 -32.79
CA LEU A 731 32.93 21.70 -33.80
C LEU A 731 33.65 22.96 -34.32
N SER A 732 33.58 23.23 -35.64
CA SER A 732 34.23 24.37 -36.32
C SER A 732 33.23 25.11 -37.21
N TYR A 733 33.18 26.45 -37.21
CA TYR A 733 32.21 27.22 -38.00
C TYR A 733 32.79 27.66 -39.37
N SER A 734 32.05 27.55 -40.50
CA SER A 734 32.49 28.03 -41.85
C SER A 734 31.50 28.96 -42.56
N GLN A 735 32.02 29.86 -43.40
CA GLN A 735 31.26 30.78 -44.29
C GLN A 735 31.24 30.30 -45.76
N PRO A 736 30.22 30.65 -46.58
CA PRO A 736 30.03 30.06 -47.91
C PRO A 736 30.65 30.85 -49.08
N GLN A 737 31.27 30.14 -50.04
CA GLN A 737 31.54 30.62 -51.42
C GLN A 737 30.90 29.69 -52.46
N PRO A 738 30.58 30.16 -53.69
CA PRO A 738 29.89 29.39 -54.71
C PRO A 738 30.85 28.79 -55.75
N ASP A 739 30.70 27.50 -56.06
CA ASP A 739 31.45 26.85 -57.14
C ASP A 739 30.54 26.37 -58.26
N SER A 740 30.96 26.71 -59.49
CA SER A 740 30.50 26.21 -60.77
C SER A 740 31.51 25.19 -61.31
N TYR A 741 31.06 24.06 -61.89
CA TYR A 741 31.36 23.66 -63.27
C TYR A 741 30.78 22.28 -63.64
N LEU A 742 30.53 22.12 -64.94
CA LEU A 742 29.78 21.04 -65.59
C LEU A 742 30.69 19.93 -66.19
N GLN A 743 30.07 18.74 -66.28
CA GLN A 743 29.97 17.83 -67.46
C GLN A 743 30.92 16.65 -67.74
N SER A 744 30.24 15.62 -68.30
CA SER A 744 30.64 14.60 -69.30
C SER A 744 30.95 13.17 -68.78
N LEU A 745 29.98 12.22 -68.80
CA LEU A 745 29.62 11.22 -69.87
C LEU A 745 30.54 9.97 -69.83
N TYR A 746 30.14 8.68 -69.88
CA TYR A 746 29.19 7.86 -70.66
C TYR A 746 28.83 6.59 -69.82
N GLY A 747 27.78 5.77 -70.00
CA GLY A 747 26.92 5.43 -71.14
C GLY A 747 26.30 4.01 -71.03
N SER A 748 26.64 3.21 -70.00
CA SER A 748 26.07 1.86 -69.77
C SER A 748 25.03 1.80 -68.63
N ILE A 749 24.84 2.90 -67.90
CA ILE A 749 23.99 2.92 -66.69
C ILE A 749 22.53 3.28 -67.01
N ALA A 750 22.22 3.71 -68.23
CA ALA A 750 20.92 4.30 -68.62
C ALA A 750 19.71 3.34 -68.50
N VAL A 751 19.88 2.04 -68.75
CA VAL A 751 18.75 1.09 -68.71
C VAL A 751 18.41 0.67 -67.27
N ILE A 752 19.41 0.56 -66.40
CA ILE A 752 19.24 0.27 -64.97
C ILE A 752 18.79 1.52 -64.22
N ILE A 753 19.28 2.70 -64.61
CA ILE A 753 18.85 4.00 -64.08
C ILE A 753 17.40 4.31 -64.46
N ALA A 754 16.90 3.92 -65.63
CA ALA A 754 15.50 4.18 -66.00
C ALA A 754 14.49 3.37 -65.15
N LEU A 755 14.81 2.11 -64.83
CA LEU A 755 13.98 1.25 -63.96
C LEU A 755 14.13 1.61 -62.48
N SER A 756 15.32 2.06 -62.06
CA SER A 756 15.51 2.58 -60.70
C SER A 756 14.91 3.97 -60.52
N LEU A 757 14.95 4.86 -61.52
CA LEU A 757 14.31 6.18 -61.46
C LEU A 757 12.79 6.11 -61.48
N THR A 758 12.19 5.13 -62.17
CA THR A 758 10.73 4.96 -62.16
C THR A 758 10.25 4.37 -60.82
N SER A 759 10.96 3.38 -60.26
CA SER A 759 10.67 2.86 -58.92
C SER A 759 10.97 3.88 -57.81
N VAL A 760 12.04 4.67 -57.93
CA VAL A 760 12.38 5.78 -57.03
C VAL A 760 11.40 6.93 -57.20
N ALA A 761 10.91 7.26 -58.40
CA ALA A 761 9.87 8.26 -58.59
C ALA A 761 8.54 7.81 -57.99
N ILE A 762 8.16 6.54 -58.13
CA ILE A 762 6.98 5.98 -57.45
C ILE A 762 7.18 5.98 -55.93
N LEU A 763 8.37 5.62 -55.43
CA LEU A 763 8.73 5.70 -54.01
C LEU A 763 8.79 7.14 -53.50
N ILE A 764 9.25 8.11 -54.28
CA ILE A 764 9.28 9.53 -53.94
C ILE A 764 7.87 10.11 -54.01
N ILE A 765 7.02 9.69 -54.94
CA ILE A 765 5.60 10.07 -54.98
C ILE A 765 4.87 9.44 -53.79
N TYR A 766 5.17 8.20 -53.42
CA TYR A 766 4.60 7.51 -52.26
C TYR A 766 5.10 8.11 -50.95
N ARG A 767 6.41 8.41 -50.86
CA ARG A 767 7.04 9.09 -49.72
C ARG A 767 6.59 10.54 -49.61
N CYS A 768 6.44 11.28 -50.71
CA CYS A 768 5.87 12.64 -50.72
C CYS A 768 4.38 12.63 -50.36
N LYS A 769 3.60 11.64 -50.83
CA LYS A 769 2.19 11.50 -50.45
C LYS A 769 2.05 11.08 -48.98
N SER A 770 2.97 10.27 -48.46
CA SER A 770 3.03 9.83 -47.07
C SER A 770 3.57 10.91 -46.12
N THR A 771 4.58 11.68 -46.52
CA THR A 771 5.09 12.83 -45.76
C THR A 771 4.09 13.97 -45.77
N LYS A 772 3.41 14.23 -46.90
CA LYS A 772 2.25 15.15 -46.93
C LYS A 772 1.13 14.68 -46.01
N LYS A 773 0.78 13.39 -45.99
CA LYS A 773 -0.20 12.84 -45.04
C LYS A 773 0.26 12.97 -43.58
N THR A 774 1.50 12.64 -43.28
CA THR A 774 2.07 12.71 -41.91
C THR A 774 2.22 14.15 -41.44
N GLN A 775 2.58 15.08 -42.33
CA GLN A 775 2.71 16.50 -42.02
C GLN A 775 1.34 17.18 -41.92
N VAL A 776 0.35 16.75 -42.70
CA VAL A 776 -1.06 17.13 -42.50
C VAL A 776 -1.56 16.59 -41.16
N VAL A 777 -1.27 15.34 -40.78
CA VAL A 777 -1.64 14.81 -39.46
C VAL A 777 -0.92 15.54 -38.33
N LYS A 778 0.38 15.85 -38.45
CA LYS A 778 1.12 16.63 -37.45
C LYS A 778 0.65 18.08 -37.34
N ASN A 779 0.28 18.71 -38.46
CA ASN A 779 -0.29 20.05 -38.46
C ASN A 779 -1.71 20.03 -37.88
N LEU A 780 -2.51 19.00 -38.17
CA LEU A 780 -3.80 18.77 -37.53
C LEU A 780 -3.65 18.51 -36.03
N GLN A 781 -2.64 17.74 -35.61
CA GLN A 781 -2.33 17.48 -34.20
C GLN A 781 -1.94 18.78 -33.49
N ARG A 782 -1.01 19.59 -34.03
CA ARG A 782 -0.63 20.88 -33.45
C ARG A 782 -1.79 21.88 -33.42
N GLN A 783 -2.63 21.89 -34.46
CA GLN A 783 -3.84 22.69 -34.46
C GLN A 783 -4.83 22.19 -33.40
N MET A 784 -4.96 20.87 -33.18
CA MET A 784 -5.74 20.30 -32.08
C MET A 784 -5.17 20.67 -30.72
N ASP A 785 -3.85 20.60 -30.52
CA ASP A 785 -3.19 20.91 -29.25
C ASP A 785 -3.33 22.41 -28.90
N PHE A 786 -3.18 23.31 -29.89
CA PHE A 786 -3.41 24.75 -29.70
C PHE A 786 -4.88 25.07 -29.39
N LEU A 787 -5.81 24.39 -30.08
CA LEU A 787 -7.23 24.49 -29.79
C LEU A 787 -7.56 23.92 -28.41
N GLU A 788 -6.94 22.82 -28.01
CA GLU A 788 -7.11 22.18 -26.71
C GLU A 788 -6.60 23.07 -25.57
N ALA A 789 -5.46 23.74 -25.73
CA ALA A 789 -4.94 24.69 -24.73
C ALA A 789 -5.87 25.91 -24.55
N ARG A 790 -6.40 26.48 -25.63
CA ARG A 790 -7.38 27.57 -25.58
C ARG A 790 -8.72 27.12 -24.97
N VAL A 791 -9.18 25.94 -25.39
CA VAL A 791 -10.42 25.34 -24.92
C VAL A 791 -10.31 24.91 -23.46
N ALA A 792 -9.15 24.47 -22.96
CA ALA A 792 -8.98 24.05 -21.57
C ALA A 792 -9.25 25.17 -20.56
N ALA A 793 -8.89 26.42 -20.88
CA ALA A 793 -9.22 27.58 -20.06
C ALA A 793 -10.73 27.88 -20.08
N GLU A 794 -11.32 27.98 -21.28
CA GLU A 794 -12.77 28.20 -21.45
C GLU A 794 -13.60 27.06 -20.83
N CYS A 795 -13.11 25.82 -20.89
CA CYS A 795 -13.70 24.64 -20.25
C CYS A 795 -13.69 24.75 -18.73
N LYS A 796 -12.58 25.19 -18.13
CA LYS A 796 -12.49 25.35 -16.67
C LYS A 796 -13.47 26.40 -16.16
N GLU A 797 -13.61 27.50 -16.89
CA GLU A 797 -14.57 28.56 -16.58
C GLU A 797 -16.02 28.07 -16.76
N ALA A 798 -16.34 27.48 -17.92
CA ALA A 798 -17.67 26.92 -18.19
C ALA A 798 -18.04 25.79 -17.22
N PHE A 799 -17.07 24.98 -16.82
CA PHE A 799 -17.24 23.94 -15.82
C PHE A 799 -17.49 24.52 -14.44
N ALA A 800 -16.72 25.51 -13.99
CA ALA A 800 -16.91 26.16 -12.70
C ALA A 800 -18.30 26.82 -12.62
N GLU A 801 -18.75 27.47 -13.69
CA GLU A 801 -20.10 28.05 -13.79
C GLU A 801 -21.19 26.98 -13.70
N LEU A 802 -21.07 25.90 -14.49
CA LEU A 802 -22.02 24.78 -14.45
C LEU A 802 -22.01 24.07 -13.08
N GLN A 803 -20.85 23.95 -12.44
CA GLN A 803 -20.71 23.34 -11.12
C GLN A 803 -21.39 24.19 -10.04
N MET A 804 -21.26 25.52 -10.08
CA MET A 804 -22.00 26.41 -9.18
C MET A 804 -23.51 26.21 -9.35
N GLU A 805 -24.03 26.16 -10.57
CA GLU A 805 -25.47 25.93 -10.80
C GLU A 805 -25.92 24.50 -10.38
N MET A 806 -25.06 23.50 -10.60
CA MET A 806 -25.31 22.11 -10.21
C MET A 806 -25.24 21.87 -8.70
N THR A 807 -24.47 22.67 -7.96
CA THR A 807 -24.43 22.56 -6.49
C THR A 807 -25.73 23.04 -5.85
N ASP A 808 -26.36 24.12 -6.36
CA ASP A 808 -27.70 24.51 -5.91
C ASP A 808 -28.76 23.43 -6.26
N LEU A 809 -28.65 22.82 -7.44
CA LEU A 809 -29.49 21.67 -7.80
C LEU A 809 -29.29 20.49 -6.84
N THR A 810 -28.04 20.13 -6.56
CA THR A 810 -27.69 18.96 -5.74
C THR A 810 -28.16 19.14 -4.30
N ARG A 811 -28.07 20.37 -3.76
CA ARG A 811 -28.56 20.72 -2.42
C ARG A 811 -30.08 20.57 -2.29
N LYS A 812 -30.84 20.89 -3.35
CA LYS A 812 -32.31 20.70 -3.39
C LYS A 812 -32.71 19.26 -3.73
N LEU A 813 -31.90 18.53 -4.51
CA LEU A 813 -32.10 17.10 -4.75
C LEU A 813 -31.89 16.25 -3.49
N THR A 814 -31.04 16.69 -2.56
CA THR A 814 -30.91 16.02 -1.24
C THR A 814 -32.14 16.17 -0.36
N THR A 815 -32.97 17.20 -0.55
CA THR A 815 -34.22 17.38 0.20
C THR A 815 -35.42 16.70 -0.47
N ASP A 816 -35.51 16.76 -1.80
CA ASP A 816 -36.71 16.35 -2.55
C ASP A 816 -36.60 14.95 -3.18
N GLY A 817 -35.38 14.40 -3.25
CA GLY A 817 -35.09 13.09 -3.84
C GLY A 817 -35.06 13.09 -5.38
N ILE A 818 -34.46 12.05 -5.95
CA ILE A 818 -34.43 11.85 -7.40
C ILE A 818 -35.74 11.18 -7.83
N PRO A 819 -36.43 11.65 -8.90
CA PRO A 819 -37.68 11.06 -9.36
C PRO A 819 -37.44 9.75 -10.12
N PHE A 820 -37.03 8.70 -9.41
CA PHE A 820 -36.93 7.37 -9.96
C PHE A 820 -38.31 6.88 -10.40
N ARG A 821 -38.35 6.23 -11.57
CA ARG A 821 -39.54 5.47 -11.98
C ARG A 821 -39.66 4.26 -11.07
N ASP A 822 -40.89 3.88 -10.75
CA ASP A 822 -41.17 2.62 -10.09
C ASP A 822 -40.68 1.44 -10.94
N TYR A 823 -40.37 0.33 -10.28
CA TYR A 823 -39.80 -0.85 -10.91
C TYR A 823 -40.63 -1.34 -12.11
N ASN A 824 -41.96 -1.34 -12.00
CA ASN A 824 -42.83 -1.80 -13.07
C ASN A 824 -42.76 -0.87 -14.30
N SER A 825 -42.89 0.45 -14.09
CA SER A 825 -42.72 1.41 -15.18
C SER A 825 -41.31 1.40 -15.79
N TYR A 826 -40.28 1.18 -14.99
CA TYR A 826 -38.90 1.04 -15.47
C TYR A 826 -38.76 -0.19 -16.38
N VAL A 827 -39.15 -1.38 -15.89
CA VAL A 827 -39.06 -2.63 -16.65
C VAL A 827 -39.84 -2.52 -17.95
N MET A 828 -41.04 -1.94 -17.92
CA MET A 828 -41.85 -1.77 -19.13
C MET A 828 -41.22 -0.86 -20.17
N ASN A 829 -40.62 0.27 -19.75
CA ASN A 829 -39.94 1.18 -20.68
C ASN A 829 -38.68 0.57 -21.30
N VAL A 830 -37.96 -0.26 -20.54
CA VAL A 830 -36.73 -0.91 -21.03
C VAL A 830 -37.05 -2.09 -21.95
N LEU A 831 -38.05 -2.91 -21.59
CA LEU A 831 -38.45 -4.09 -22.36
C LEU A 831 -39.27 -3.74 -23.60
N PHE A 832 -40.11 -2.70 -23.53
CA PHE A 832 -41.02 -2.29 -24.59
C PHE A 832 -40.90 -0.79 -24.89
N PRO A 833 -39.80 -0.35 -25.52
CA PRO A 833 -39.61 1.05 -25.87
C PRO A 833 -40.73 1.56 -26.79
N ASN A 834 -41.18 2.80 -26.55
CA ASN A 834 -42.20 3.53 -27.33
C ASN A 834 -43.65 2.98 -27.28
N ASN A 835 -43.97 2.09 -26.33
CA ASN A 835 -45.34 1.57 -26.16
C ASN A 835 -45.90 1.86 -24.76
N GLU A 836 -46.46 3.06 -24.56
CA GLU A 836 -47.01 3.50 -23.26
C GLU A 836 -48.27 2.73 -22.82
N HIS A 837 -48.97 2.08 -23.75
CA HIS A 837 -50.18 1.28 -23.51
C HIS A 837 -49.99 -0.20 -23.85
N HIS A 838 -48.91 -0.81 -23.37
CA HIS A 838 -48.64 -2.22 -23.63
C HIS A 838 -49.62 -3.14 -22.88
N GLY A 839 -50.03 -4.24 -23.53
CA GLY A 839 -51.03 -5.16 -22.98
C GLY A 839 -50.67 -5.86 -21.68
N VAL A 840 -49.40 -5.82 -21.29
CA VAL A 840 -48.89 -6.36 -20.01
C VAL A 840 -49.30 -5.51 -18.81
N LEU A 841 -49.51 -4.20 -18.99
CA LEU A 841 -49.93 -3.27 -17.91
C LEU A 841 -51.45 -3.18 -17.75
N GLN A 842 -52.21 -3.67 -18.73
CA GLN A 842 -53.67 -3.69 -18.69
C GLN A 842 -54.14 -4.93 -17.94
N PHE A 843 -54.40 -4.79 -16.64
CA PHE A 843 -54.86 -5.88 -15.76
C PHE A 843 -56.18 -6.52 -16.19
N GLU A 844 -57.01 -5.82 -16.97
CA GLU A 844 -58.32 -6.29 -17.42
C GLU A 844 -58.44 -6.22 -18.93
N ARG A 845 -58.23 -7.36 -19.59
CA ARG A 845 -58.63 -7.57 -20.99
C ARG A 845 -59.76 -8.61 -21.04
N PRO A 846 -60.96 -8.25 -21.52
CA PRO A 846 -62.10 -9.17 -21.61
C PRO A 846 -61.79 -10.45 -22.42
N GLU A 847 -60.91 -10.34 -23.42
CA GLU A 847 -60.50 -11.44 -24.31
C GLU A 847 -59.65 -12.53 -23.62
N VAL A 848 -58.94 -12.19 -22.53
CA VAL A 848 -58.02 -13.11 -21.82
C VAL A 848 -58.78 -14.04 -20.86
N ASN A 849 -59.96 -13.63 -20.39
CA ASN A 849 -60.76 -14.43 -19.47
C ASN A 849 -61.32 -15.71 -20.11
N HIS A 850 -61.53 -15.74 -21.43
CA HIS A 850 -62.08 -16.91 -22.12
C HIS A 850 -61.06 -18.05 -22.32
N ASN A 851 -59.77 -17.72 -22.49
CA ASN A 851 -58.70 -18.69 -22.78
C ASN A 851 -57.72 -18.87 -21.61
N LYS A 852 -58.10 -18.44 -20.40
CA LYS A 852 -57.22 -18.44 -19.22
C LYS A 852 -56.67 -19.84 -18.89
N GLU A 853 -57.47 -20.89 -19.03
CA GLU A 853 -57.04 -22.26 -18.77
C GLU A 853 -56.00 -22.76 -19.80
N GLN A 854 -56.19 -22.42 -21.08
CA GLN A 854 -55.25 -22.78 -22.15
C GLN A 854 -53.92 -22.03 -22.01
N LEU A 855 -53.96 -20.74 -21.68
CA LEU A 855 -52.78 -19.92 -21.42
C LEU A 855 -52.03 -20.36 -20.16
N SER A 856 -52.75 -20.82 -19.12
CA SER A 856 -52.13 -21.40 -17.92
C SER A 856 -51.36 -22.68 -18.24
N LYS A 857 -51.95 -23.59 -19.03
CA LYS A 857 -51.27 -24.82 -19.49
C LYS A 857 -50.06 -24.50 -20.38
N PHE A 858 -50.15 -23.45 -21.21
CA PHE A 858 -49.00 -22.98 -21.98
C PHE A 858 -47.88 -22.40 -21.08
N GLY A 859 -48.24 -21.69 -20.01
CA GLY A 859 -47.29 -21.23 -18.99
C GLY A 859 -46.58 -22.40 -18.29
N GLU A 860 -47.29 -23.49 -17.99
CA GLU A 860 -46.70 -24.73 -17.45
C GLU A 860 -45.70 -25.37 -18.43
N LEU A 861 -45.99 -25.34 -19.74
CA LEU A 861 -45.05 -25.80 -20.77
C LEU A 861 -43.78 -24.94 -20.82
N ILE A 862 -43.90 -23.62 -20.67
CA ILE A 862 -42.74 -22.72 -20.62
C ILE A 862 -41.84 -23.01 -19.40
N LEU A 863 -42.38 -23.52 -18.31
CA LEU A 863 -41.59 -23.93 -17.13
C LEU A 863 -40.89 -25.29 -17.31
N ASN A 864 -41.21 -26.03 -18.37
CA ASN A 864 -40.47 -27.25 -18.73
C ASN A 864 -39.23 -26.88 -19.56
N LYS A 865 -38.03 -27.07 -18.97
CA LYS A 865 -36.73 -26.70 -19.57
C LYS A 865 -36.54 -27.26 -20.98
N THR A 866 -36.91 -28.53 -21.21
CA THR A 866 -36.71 -29.18 -22.50
C THR A 866 -37.63 -28.59 -23.58
N PHE A 867 -38.91 -28.41 -23.26
CA PHE A 867 -39.86 -27.77 -24.17
C PHE A 867 -39.43 -26.34 -24.51
N PHE A 868 -39.02 -25.59 -23.50
CA PHE A 868 -38.72 -24.17 -23.65
C PHE A 868 -37.44 -23.93 -24.48
N LEU A 869 -36.39 -24.73 -24.29
CA LEU A 869 -35.21 -24.72 -25.16
C LEU A 869 -35.57 -25.09 -26.61
N MET A 870 -36.36 -26.15 -26.82
CA MET A 870 -36.85 -26.52 -28.14
C MET A 870 -37.66 -25.40 -28.79
N PHE A 871 -38.56 -24.76 -28.04
CA PHE A 871 -39.41 -23.67 -28.51
C PHE A 871 -38.59 -22.51 -29.06
N ILE A 872 -37.58 -22.04 -28.31
CA ILE A 872 -36.69 -20.96 -28.76
C ILE A 872 -35.89 -21.37 -29.99
N ARG A 873 -35.30 -22.58 -30.00
CA ARG A 873 -34.56 -23.10 -31.16
C ARG A 873 -35.41 -23.16 -32.43
N THR A 874 -36.65 -23.62 -32.31
CA THR A 874 -37.58 -23.68 -33.46
C THR A 874 -37.91 -22.28 -33.98
N LEU A 875 -38.14 -21.30 -33.10
CA LEU A 875 -38.38 -19.91 -33.51
C LEU A 875 -37.18 -19.29 -34.21
N GLU A 876 -35.97 -19.47 -33.67
CA GLU A 876 -34.75 -18.92 -34.27
C GLU A 876 -34.35 -19.60 -35.58
N SER A 877 -34.69 -20.87 -35.76
CA SER A 877 -34.47 -21.59 -37.02
C SER A 877 -35.34 -21.10 -38.17
N ASN A 878 -36.42 -20.34 -37.89
CA ASN A 878 -37.34 -19.86 -38.90
C ASN A 878 -36.80 -18.57 -39.59
N PRO A 879 -36.58 -18.57 -40.92
CA PRO A 879 -36.05 -17.41 -41.64
C PRO A 879 -37.01 -16.21 -41.65
N ASN A 880 -38.32 -16.42 -41.45
CA ASN A 880 -39.32 -15.34 -41.37
C ASN A 880 -39.33 -14.64 -39.99
N PHE A 881 -38.50 -15.10 -39.04
CA PHE A 881 -38.44 -14.53 -37.71
C PHE A 881 -37.48 -13.33 -37.65
N THR A 882 -38.06 -12.13 -37.74
CA THR A 882 -37.32 -10.87 -37.85
C THR A 882 -36.62 -10.47 -36.55
N MET A 883 -35.65 -9.54 -36.63
CA MET A 883 -34.96 -8.97 -35.47
C MET A 883 -35.91 -8.31 -34.47
N SER A 884 -36.96 -7.64 -34.96
CA SER A 884 -38.02 -7.07 -34.12
C SER A 884 -38.79 -8.17 -33.37
N ASP A 885 -39.04 -9.30 -34.01
CA ASP A 885 -39.79 -10.40 -33.38
C ASP A 885 -38.95 -11.12 -32.33
N ARG A 886 -37.65 -11.30 -32.59
CA ARG A 886 -36.67 -11.78 -31.59
C ARG A 886 -36.69 -10.91 -30.33
N VAL A 887 -36.67 -9.59 -30.52
CA VAL A 887 -36.71 -8.62 -29.42
C VAL A 887 -38.01 -8.70 -28.63
N LYS A 888 -39.16 -8.81 -29.30
CA LYS A 888 -40.47 -8.93 -28.65
C LYS A 888 -40.61 -10.24 -27.88
N VAL A 889 -40.22 -11.37 -28.48
CA VAL A 889 -40.29 -12.69 -27.85
C VAL A 889 -39.40 -12.75 -26.61
N ALA A 890 -38.14 -12.31 -26.72
CA ALA A 890 -37.24 -12.21 -25.57
C ALA A 890 -37.83 -11.36 -24.44
N SER A 891 -38.43 -10.22 -24.77
CA SER A 891 -39.00 -9.30 -23.78
C SER A 891 -40.26 -9.86 -23.10
N LEU A 892 -41.14 -10.53 -23.85
CA LEU A 892 -42.33 -11.20 -23.30
C LEU A 892 -41.95 -12.39 -22.41
N ILE A 893 -41.00 -13.22 -22.85
CA ILE A 893 -40.47 -14.34 -22.07
C ILE A 893 -39.91 -13.86 -20.73
N MET A 894 -39.11 -12.78 -20.75
CA MET A 894 -38.50 -12.24 -19.54
C MET A 894 -39.55 -11.70 -18.55
N VAL A 895 -40.67 -11.14 -19.04
CA VAL A 895 -41.80 -10.76 -18.18
C VAL A 895 -42.47 -12.00 -17.57
N VAL A 896 -42.74 -13.04 -18.37
CA VAL A 896 -43.37 -14.27 -17.88
C VAL A 896 -42.52 -14.97 -16.82
N LEU A 897 -41.20 -15.04 -17.06
CA LEU A 897 -40.24 -15.72 -16.20
C LEU A 897 -39.72 -14.85 -15.04
N GLN A 898 -40.16 -13.59 -14.93
CA GLN A 898 -39.69 -12.65 -13.91
C GLN A 898 -39.89 -13.19 -12.49
N SER A 899 -40.99 -13.90 -12.23
CA SER A 899 -41.29 -14.53 -10.94
C SER A 899 -40.46 -15.79 -10.63
N LYS A 900 -39.78 -16.34 -11.64
CA LYS A 900 -38.96 -17.57 -11.58
C LYS A 900 -37.56 -17.29 -12.14
N MET A 901 -36.92 -16.24 -11.65
CA MET A 901 -35.63 -15.76 -12.19
C MET A 901 -34.50 -16.78 -12.12
N GLN A 902 -34.50 -17.69 -11.13
CA GLN A 902 -33.53 -18.78 -11.05
C GLN A 902 -33.62 -19.71 -12.27
N TYR A 903 -34.83 -20.17 -12.59
CA TYR A 903 -35.10 -20.98 -13.78
C TYR A 903 -34.74 -20.23 -15.07
N CYS A 904 -35.09 -18.94 -15.15
CA CYS A 904 -34.74 -18.10 -16.29
C CYS A 904 -33.21 -18.02 -16.49
N THR A 905 -32.45 -17.91 -15.41
CA THR A 905 -30.99 -17.81 -15.45
C THR A 905 -30.36 -19.12 -15.93
N ASP A 906 -30.86 -20.27 -15.47
CA ASP A 906 -30.38 -21.58 -15.90
C ASP A 906 -30.65 -21.85 -17.39
N VAL A 907 -31.82 -21.44 -17.88
CA VAL A 907 -32.15 -21.52 -19.31
C VAL A 907 -31.30 -20.55 -20.12
N LEU A 908 -31.15 -19.30 -19.66
CA LEU A 908 -30.33 -18.30 -20.34
C LEU A 908 -28.88 -18.76 -20.49
N LYS A 909 -28.27 -19.29 -19.42
CA LYS A 909 -26.91 -19.87 -19.49
C LYS A 909 -26.81 -21.01 -20.48
N THR A 910 -27.83 -21.86 -20.55
CA THR A 910 -27.86 -22.98 -21.51
C THR A 910 -27.91 -22.45 -22.96
N LEU A 911 -28.77 -21.45 -23.23
CA LEU A 911 -28.88 -20.82 -24.54
C LEU A 911 -27.62 -20.04 -24.94
N LEU A 912 -26.98 -19.36 -23.99
CA LEU A 912 -25.74 -18.63 -24.23
C LEU A 912 -24.58 -19.60 -24.49
N ALA A 913 -24.48 -20.71 -23.76
CA ALA A 913 -23.48 -21.75 -24.02
C ALA A 913 -23.63 -22.32 -25.44
N GLU A 914 -24.85 -22.64 -25.87
CA GLU A 914 -25.12 -23.09 -27.25
C GLU A 914 -24.77 -22.03 -28.31
N LEU A 915 -25.01 -20.75 -27.99
CA LEU A 915 -24.65 -19.65 -28.87
C LEU A 915 -23.12 -19.55 -29.01
N ILE A 916 -22.40 -19.59 -27.89
CA ILE A 916 -20.93 -19.55 -27.83
C ILE A 916 -20.35 -20.72 -28.63
N GLU A 917 -20.81 -21.94 -28.35
CA GLU A 917 -20.39 -23.16 -29.06
C GLU A 917 -20.57 -23.02 -30.58
N LYS A 918 -21.71 -22.48 -31.02
CA LYS A 918 -21.97 -22.23 -32.44
C LYS A 918 -21.01 -21.19 -33.06
N PHE A 919 -20.67 -20.12 -32.35
CA PHE A 919 -19.73 -19.11 -32.83
C PHE A 919 -18.29 -19.64 -32.90
N VAL A 920 -17.87 -20.41 -31.89
CA VAL A 920 -16.56 -21.09 -31.86
C VAL A 920 -16.44 -22.07 -33.03
N HIS A 921 -17.47 -22.89 -33.30
CA HIS A 921 -17.44 -23.84 -34.42
C HIS A 921 -17.50 -23.19 -35.80
N THR A 922 -18.15 -22.04 -35.95
CA THR A 922 -18.28 -21.36 -37.25
C THR A 922 -17.06 -20.53 -37.65
N LYS A 923 -16.03 -20.44 -36.79
CA LYS A 923 -14.81 -19.61 -37.01
C LYS A 923 -15.11 -18.16 -37.40
N LEU A 924 -16.28 -17.65 -37.01
CA LEU A 924 -16.50 -16.21 -37.01
C LEU A 924 -15.56 -15.63 -35.95
N ASP A 925 -15.09 -14.40 -36.16
CA ASP A 925 -14.27 -13.72 -35.15
C ASP A 925 -15.02 -13.80 -33.82
N SER A 926 -14.47 -14.55 -32.85
CA SER A 926 -14.93 -14.60 -31.45
C SER A 926 -15.09 -13.18 -30.90
N LYS A 927 -14.37 -12.24 -31.51
CA LYS A 927 -14.45 -10.78 -31.36
C LYS A 927 -15.74 -10.08 -31.78
N LEU A 928 -16.76 -10.84 -32.18
CA LEU A 928 -18.06 -10.29 -32.59
C LEU A 928 -19.22 -10.83 -31.75
N LEU A 929 -18.96 -11.77 -30.83
CA LEU A 929 -19.96 -12.35 -29.93
C LEU A 929 -20.53 -11.27 -29.00
N LEU A 930 -21.85 -11.28 -28.73
CA LEU A 930 -22.57 -10.31 -27.88
C LEU A 930 -22.51 -8.84 -28.33
N ARG A 931 -21.89 -8.50 -29.47
CA ARG A 931 -21.74 -7.10 -29.94
C ARG A 931 -22.99 -6.56 -30.64
N ARG A 932 -23.80 -7.45 -31.24
CA ARG A 932 -25.09 -7.12 -31.86
C ARG A 932 -26.13 -8.07 -31.28
N THR A 933 -27.30 -7.55 -30.88
CA THR A 933 -28.40 -8.38 -30.37
C THR A 933 -29.10 -9.10 -31.53
N GLU A 934 -28.46 -10.14 -32.06
CA GLU A 934 -28.95 -10.92 -33.21
C GLU A 934 -29.73 -12.15 -32.79
N SER A 935 -29.56 -12.63 -31.56
CA SER A 935 -30.29 -13.77 -30.99
C SER A 935 -31.31 -13.36 -29.91
N VAL A 936 -32.28 -14.25 -29.68
CA VAL A 936 -33.21 -14.19 -28.55
C VAL A 936 -32.44 -14.27 -27.23
N ALA A 937 -31.39 -15.11 -27.17
CA ALA A 937 -30.54 -15.28 -25.98
C ALA A 937 -29.82 -13.99 -25.58
N GLU A 938 -29.18 -13.29 -26.52
CA GLU A 938 -28.52 -11.99 -26.28
C GLU A 938 -29.50 -10.93 -25.81
N LYS A 939 -30.70 -10.88 -26.39
CA LYS A 939 -31.72 -9.94 -25.92
C LYS A 939 -32.26 -10.32 -24.54
N MET A 940 -32.47 -11.61 -24.26
CA MET A 940 -32.82 -12.10 -22.93
C MET A 940 -31.76 -11.73 -21.90
N LEU A 941 -30.47 -11.81 -22.25
CA LEU A 941 -29.36 -11.38 -21.41
C LEU A 941 -29.42 -9.88 -21.08
N SER A 942 -29.62 -9.02 -22.09
CA SER A 942 -29.79 -7.58 -21.89
C SER A 942 -30.98 -7.25 -20.99
N ASN A 943 -32.11 -7.95 -21.19
CA ASN A 943 -33.31 -7.80 -20.37
C ASN A 943 -33.11 -8.32 -18.93
N TRP A 944 -32.36 -9.41 -18.77
CA TRP A 944 -32.00 -10.00 -17.47
C TRP A 944 -31.13 -9.03 -16.65
N PHE A 945 -30.10 -8.44 -17.27
CA PHE A 945 -29.31 -7.39 -16.64
C PHE A 945 -30.18 -6.18 -16.29
N SER A 946 -31.06 -5.74 -17.20
CA SER A 946 -31.94 -4.60 -16.96
C SER A 946 -32.82 -4.80 -15.72
N ILE A 947 -33.36 -6.00 -15.53
CA ILE A 947 -34.19 -6.36 -14.37
C ILE A 947 -33.36 -6.44 -13.08
N LEU A 948 -32.21 -7.12 -13.09
CA LEU A 948 -31.42 -7.37 -11.88
C LEU A 948 -30.58 -6.17 -11.44
N LEU A 949 -30.21 -5.28 -12.37
CA LEU A 949 -29.44 -4.07 -12.07
C LEU A 949 -30.32 -2.89 -11.64
N TYR A 950 -31.65 -3.05 -11.56
CA TYR A 950 -32.52 -1.97 -11.07
C TYR A 950 -32.14 -1.50 -9.67
N LYS A 951 -31.81 -2.42 -8.75
CA LYS A 951 -31.35 -2.05 -7.40
C LYS A 951 -30.01 -1.30 -7.45
N PHE A 952 -29.08 -1.72 -8.30
CA PHE A 952 -27.80 -1.03 -8.50
C PHE A 952 -28.00 0.38 -9.09
N LEU A 953 -28.96 0.54 -10.01
CA LEU A 953 -29.35 1.83 -10.54
C LEU A 953 -29.94 2.72 -9.43
N PHE A 954 -30.80 2.17 -8.58
CA PHE A 954 -31.41 2.94 -7.49
C PHE A 954 -30.39 3.35 -6.42
N ASP A 955 -29.53 2.43 -5.98
CA ASP A 955 -28.61 2.62 -4.86
C ASP A 955 -27.32 3.36 -5.25
N SER A 956 -26.79 3.13 -6.46
CA SER A 956 -25.43 3.54 -6.84
C SER A 956 -25.37 4.39 -8.12
N ALA A 957 -25.77 3.85 -9.27
CA ALA A 957 -25.50 4.47 -10.58
C ALA A 957 -26.54 5.52 -11.02
N GLY A 958 -27.72 5.54 -10.40
CA GLY A 958 -28.83 6.40 -10.81
C GLY A 958 -28.62 7.88 -10.48
N LYS A 959 -27.98 8.17 -9.34
CA LYS A 959 -27.61 9.55 -8.97
C LYS A 959 -26.66 10.19 -9.98
N PRO A 960 -25.49 9.62 -10.31
CA PRO A 960 -24.60 10.22 -11.30
C PRO A 960 -25.23 10.25 -12.71
N LEU A 961 -26.03 9.24 -13.08
CA LEU A 961 -26.76 9.25 -14.36
C LEU A 961 -27.73 10.44 -14.47
N TYR A 962 -28.48 10.69 -13.39
CA TYR A 962 -29.43 11.81 -13.35
C TYR A 962 -28.72 13.17 -13.37
N LEU A 963 -27.59 13.29 -12.65
CA LEU A 963 -26.77 14.50 -12.65
C LEU A 963 -26.17 14.77 -14.03
N LEU A 964 -25.70 13.73 -14.75
CA LEU A 964 -25.24 13.86 -16.13
C LEU A 964 -26.35 14.35 -17.06
N PHE A 965 -27.55 13.76 -16.98
CA PHE A 965 -28.70 14.22 -17.77
C PHE A 965 -29.01 15.70 -17.51
N ARG A 966 -29.02 16.12 -16.23
CA ARG A 966 -29.24 17.50 -15.84
C ARG A 966 -28.13 18.42 -16.35
N ALA A 967 -26.87 17.99 -16.29
CA ALA A 967 -25.71 18.76 -16.77
C ALA A 967 -25.78 19.00 -18.27
N ILE A 968 -26.12 17.97 -19.04
CA ILE A 968 -26.30 18.09 -20.49
C ILE A 968 -27.46 19.04 -20.80
N LYS A 969 -28.62 18.88 -20.14
CA LYS A 969 -29.79 19.74 -20.39
C LYS A 969 -29.47 21.21 -20.10
N GLN A 970 -28.88 21.49 -18.93
CA GLN A 970 -28.55 22.83 -18.50
C GLN A 970 -27.49 23.50 -19.40
N GLN A 971 -26.47 22.74 -19.81
CA GLN A 971 -25.43 23.23 -20.72
C GLN A 971 -26.00 23.57 -22.12
N VAL A 972 -26.92 22.75 -22.62
CA VAL A 972 -27.58 22.99 -23.93
C VAL A 972 -28.48 24.23 -23.88
N GLU A 973 -29.25 24.40 -22.80
CA GLU A 973 -30.21 25.50 -22.63
C GLU A 973 -29.57 26.88 -22.38
N LYS A 974 -28.29 26.91 -22.03
CA LYS A 974 -27.47 28.13 -21.91
C LYS A 974 -27.29 28.86 -23.24
N GLY A 975 -27.52 28.20 -24.37
CA GLY A 975 -27.42 28.78 -25.70
C GLY A 975 -28.73 28.66 -26.49
N PRO A 976 -28.77 29.22 -27.72
CA PRO A 976 -29.90 29.10 -28.60
C PRO A 976 -30.13 27.63 -29.00
N VAL A 977 -31.38 27.20 -28.91
CA VAL A 977 -31.87 25.89 -29.33
C VAL A 977 -32.98 26.08 -30.36
N ASP A 978 -32.85 25.45 -31.53
CA ASP A 978 -33.88 25.50 -32.56
C ASP A 978 -35.00 24.50 -32.25
N ALA A 979 -36.23 24.99 -32.08
CA ALA A 979 -37.38 24.18 -31.66
C ALA A 979 -37.89 23.21 -32.74
N ILE A 980 -37.52 23.41 -34.02
CA ILE A 980 -37.95 22.55 -35.13
C ILE A 980 -36.90 21.49 -35.44
N THR A 981 -35.64 21.92 -35.58
CA THR A 981 -34.53 21.03 -35.97
C THR A 981 -33.90 20.31 -34.78
N GLY A 982 -34.07 20.84 -33.56
CA GLY A 982 -33.40 20.34 -32.35
C GLY A 982 -31.90 20.67 -32.31
N HIS A 983 -31.40 21.49 -33.24
CA HIS A 983 -30.00 21.90 -33.24
C HIS A 983 -29.76 22.90 -32.10
N ALA A 984 -28.61 22.81 -31.44
CA ALA A 984 -28.22 23.70 -30.35
C ALA A 984 -26.83 24.31 -30.57
N ARG A 985 -26.57 25.48 -29.98
CA ARG A 985 -25.24 26.10 -30.00
C ARG A 985 -24.21 25.31 -29.17
N TYR A 986 -24.63 24.83 -28.00
CA TYR A 986 -23.81 24.01 -27.10
C TYR A 986 -24.21 22.53 -27.21
N SER A 987 -24.13 21.98 -28.43
CA SER A 987 -24.38 20.56 -28.66
C SER A 987 -23.13 19.73 -28.37
N LEU A 988 -23.30 18.51 -27.85
CA LEU A 988 -22.23 17.50 -27.77
C LEU A 988 -22.06 16.71 -29.08
N SER A 989 -23.07 16.74 -29.96
CA SER A 989 -23.07 16.07 -31.26
C SER A 989 -22.80 17.06 -32.39
N GLU A 990 -21.87 16.71 -33.28
CA GLU A 990 -21.54 17.53 -34.47
C GLU A 990 -22.76 17.69 -35.40
N ASP A 991 -23.57 16.63 -35.54
CA ASP A 991 -24.73 16.61 -36.43
C ASP A 991 -25.84 17.55 -35.91
N MET A 992 -25.90 17.80 -34.60
CA MET A 992 -26.92 18.65 -33.94
C MET A 992 -26.40 20.05 -33.58
N LEU A 993 -25.25 20.46 -34.12
CA LEU A 993 -24.65 21.76 -33.83
C LEU A 993 -25.21 22.86 -34.75
N ILE A 994 -25.65 23.99 -34.20
CA ILE A 994 -26.01 25.17 -35.01
C ILE A 994 -24.75 25.77 -35.63
N ARG A 995 -24.72 25.79 -36.97
CA ARG A 995 -23.64 26.38 -37.76
C ARG A 995 -23.87 27.86 -38.07
N ASN A 996 -25.11 28.32 -38.06
CA ASN A 996 -25.45 29.72 -38.32
C ASN A 996 -25.02 30.59 -37.13
N VAL A 997 -24.53 31.81 -37.42
CA VAL A 997 -24.27 32.82 -36.38
C VAL A 997 -25.61 33.40 -35.97
N ILE A 998 -25.98 33.21 -34.71
CA ILE A 998 -27.20 33.74 -34.10
C ILE A 998 -26.76 34.57 -32.91
N ASP A 999 -27.17 35.84 -32.92
CA ASP A 999 -27.01 36.75 -31.80
C ASP A 999 -28.18 36.52 -30.84
N PHE A 1000 -27.87 36.32 -29.57
CA PHE A 1000 -28.84 36.08 -28.51
C PHE A 1000 -28.38 36.76 -27.23
N LYS A 1001 -29.34 37.07 -26.35
CA LYS A 1001 -29.11 37.71 -25.06
C LYS A 1001 -29.80 36.90 -23.94
N PRO A 1002 -29.05 36.53 -22.88
CA PRO A 1002 -29.66 35.95 -21.70
C PRO A 1002 -30.50 36.99 -20.97
N MET A 1003 -31.67 36.56 -20.48
CA MET A 1003 -32.59 37.37 -19.68
C MET A 1003 -33.26 36.53 -18.60
N THR A 1004 -33.73 37.18 -17.55
CA THR A 1004 -34.48 36.57 -16.46
C THR A 1004 -35.90 37.12 -16.45
N VAL A 1005 -36.89 36.22 -16.48
CA VAL A 1005 -38.31 36.57 -16.41
C VAL A 1005 -38.91 36.10 -15.08
N ALA A 1006 -39.75 36.92 -14.47
CA ALA A 1006 -40.45 36.59 -13.23
C ALA A 1006 -41.77 35.88 -13.57
N VAL A 1007 -41.88 34.59 -13.25
CA VAL A 1007 -43.02 33.76 -13.66
C VAL A 1007 -43.94 33.45 -12.47
N THR A 1008 -45.24 33.67 -12.67
CA THR A 1008 -46.30 33.34 -11.71
C THR A 1008 -47.20 32.23 -12.25
N ILE A 1009 -47.39 31.14 -11.49
CA ILE A 1009 -48.32 30.04 -11.80
C ILE A 1009 -49.01 29.54 -10.52
N GLY A 1010 -50.34 29.66 -10.47
CA GLY A 1010 -51.13 29.21 -9.32
C GLY A 1010 -50.67 29.82 -7.99
N ARG A 1011 -50.00 29.01 -7.14
CA ARG A 1011 -49.48 29.43 -5.81
C ARG A 1011 -48.07 30.00 -5.84
N TYR A 1012 -47.33 29.81 -6.94
CA TYR A 1012 -45.96 30.30 -7.08
C TYR A 1012 -46.01 31.69 -7.70
N GLN A 1013 -45.51 32.70 -6.98
CA GLN A 1013 -45.47 34.10 -7.41
C GLN A 1013 -44.03 34.53 -7.68
N ASP A 1014 -43.83 35.25 -8.78
CA ASP A 1014 -42.58 35.91 -9.17
C ASP A 1014 -41.32 35.04 -9.05
N VAL A 1015 -41.39 33.81 -9.58
CA VAL A 1015 -40.24 32.90 -9.63
C VAL A 1015 -39.30 33.34 -10.75
N PRO A 1016 -38.02 33.64 -10.47
CA PRO A 1016 -37.07 34.02 -11.52
C PRO A 1016 -36.71 32.81 -12.38
N VAL A 1017 -36.90 32.93 -13.70
CA VAL A 1017 -36.59 31.89 -14.69
C VAL A 1017 -35.61 32.45 -15.71
N HIS A 1018 -34.49 31.75 -15.94
CA HIS A 1018 -33.50 32.12 -16.94
C HIS A 1018 -33.92 31.63 -18.32
N VAL A 1019 -34.03 32.56 -19.27
CA VAL A 1019 -34.45 32.33 -20.67
C VAL A 1019 -33.56 33.12 -21.63
N GLN A 1020 -33.67 32.83 -22.92
CA GLN A 1020 -33.00 33.58 -23.97
C GLN A 1020 -34.02 34.43 -24.74
N ASP A 1021 -33.60 35.61 -25.20
CA ASP A 1021 -34.44 36.46 -26.07
C ASP A 1021 -34.87 35.75 -27.37
N CYS A 1022 -34.05 34.81 -27.86
CA CYS A 1022 -34.32 33.96 -29.01
C CYS A 1022 -35.14 32.71 -28.71
N ASP A 1023 -35.57 32.46 -27.46
CA ASP A 1023 -36.41 31.29 -27.15
C ASP A 1023 -37.84 31.48 -27.69
N THR A 1024 -38.45 30.40 -28.18
CA THR A 1024 -39.88 30.39 -28.50
C THR A 1024 -40.74 30.41 -27.25
N ILE A 1025 -42.02 30.76 -27.38
CA ILE A 1025 -42.93 30.79 -26.22
C ILE A 1025 -43.12 29.38 -25.64
N SER A 1026 -43.12 28.33 -26.48
CA SER A 1026 -43.11 26.95 -26.00
C SER A 1026 -41.83 26.58 -25.22
N GLN A 1027 -40.66 27.02 -25.67
CA GLN A 1027 -39.41 26.82 -24.93
C GLN A 1027 -39.41 27.58 -23.59
N VAL A 1028 -39.96 28.80 -23.56
CA VAL A 1028 -40.14 29.59 -22.33
C VAL A 1028 -41.08 28.88 -21.35
N LYS A 1029 -42.18 28.30 -21.84
CA LYS A 1029 -43.08 27.48 -21.02
C LYS A 1029 -42.37 26.26 -20.45
N GLU A 1030 -41.58 25.53 -21.25
CA GLU A 1030 -40.80 24.39 -20.77
C GLU A 1030 -39.80 24.79 -19.68
N LYS A 1031 -38.98 25.83 -19.93
CA LYS A 1031 -38.01 26.35 -18.95
C LYS A 1031 -38.67 26.83 -17.65
N SER A 1032 -39.83 27.46 -17.77
CA SER A 1032 -40.62 27.90 -16.62
C SER A 1032 -41.13 26.71 -15.81
N LEU A 1033 -41.68 25.69 -16.47
CA LEU A 1033 -42.14 24.47 -15.81
C LEU A 1033 -40.98 23.69 -15.19
N ASP A 1034 -39.81 23.65 -15.80
CA ASP A 1034 -38.63 22.99 -15.25
C ASP A 1034 -38.09 23.69 -14.00
N THR A 1035 -38.19 25.02 -13.95
CA THR A 1035 -37.77 25.83 -12.80
C THR A 1035 -38.77 25.71 -11.65
N ILE A 1036 -40.07 25.83 -11.95
CA ILE A 1036 -41.14 25.84 -10.95
C ILE A 1036 -41.42 24.43 -10.42
N TYR A 1037 -41.54 23.45 -11.31
CA TYR A 1037 -41.84 22.05 -10.97
C TYR A 1037 -40.59 21.16 -10.94
N ARG A 1038 -39.43 21.74 -10.57
CA ARG A 1038 -38.12 21.06 -10.57
C ARG A 1038 -38.13 19.72 -9.84
N ALA A 1039 -38.82 19.67 -8.70
CA ALA A 1039 -38.97 18.51 -7.82
C ALA A 1039 -40.10 17.55 -8.23
N THR A 1040 -41.02 17.97 -9.10
CA THR A 1040 -42.15 17.14 -9.53
C THR A 1040 -41.76 16.30 -10.74
N PRO A 1041 -42.06 14.98 -10.77
CA PRO A 1041 -41.83 14.14 -11.94
C PRO A 1041 -42.50 14.72 -13.18
N TYR A 1042 -41.82 14.64 -14.33
CA TYR A 1042 -42.28 15.22 -15.60
C TYR A 1042 -43.72 14.82 -15.97
N SER A 1043 -44.12 13.56 -15.73
CA SER A 1043 -45.45 13.06 -16.05
C SER A 1043 -46.59 13.64 -15.21
N LYS A 1044 -46.28 14.28 -14.06
CA LYS A 1044 -47.28 14.93 -13.18
C LYS A 1044 -47.37 16.44 -13.43
N ARG A 1045 -46.56 16.98 -14.33
CA ARG A 1045 -46.54 18.42 -14.63
C ARG A 1045 -47.66 18.76 -15.63
N PRO A 1046 -48.18 20.00 -15.60
CA PRO A 1046 -49.10 20.47 -16.63
C PRO A 1046 -48.44 20.39 -18.00
N ALA A 1047 -49.20 19.99 -19.03
CA ALA A 1047 -48.67 19.92 -20.38
C ALA A 1047 -48.51 21.34 -20.97
N ASP A 1048 -47.44 21.56 -21.72
CA ASP A 1048 -47.14 22.84 -22.39
C ASP A 1048 -48.31 23.38 -23.25
N LYS A 1049 -49.10 22.48 -23.84
CA LYS A 1049 -50.27 22.83 -24.68
C LYS A 1049 -51.45 23.39 -23.89
N ASP A 1050 -51.53 23.09 -22.59
CA ASP A 1050 -52.63 23.48 -21.73
C ASP A 1050 -52.37 24.82 -21.02
N LEU A 1051 -51.20 25.42 -21.25
CA LEU A 1051 -50.75 26.66 -20.63
C LEU A 1051 -50.67 27.81 -21.63
N VAL A 1052 -51.16 28.96 -21.19
CA VAL A 1052 -51.09 30.24 -21.90
C VAL A 1052 -50.17 31.19 -21.12
N VAL A 1053 -49.30 31.90 -21.84
CA VAL A 1053 -48.38 32.89 -21.27
C VAL A 1053 -48.99 34.28 -21.40
N GLU A 1054 -49.21 34.97 -20.28
CA GLU A 1054 -49.64 36.37 -20.23
C GLU A 1054 -48.49 37.26 -19.74
N TRP A 1055 -48.09 38.25 -20.53
CA TRP A 1055 -47.11 39.25 -20.14
C TRP A 1055 -47.80 40.52 -19.63
N GLN A 1056 -47.45 40.97 -18.42
CA GLN A 1056 -47.95 42.21 -17.84
C GLN A 1056 -47.11 43.39 -18.32
N THR A 1057 -47.69 44.29 -19.13
CA THR A 1057 -47.00 45.50 -19.63
C THR A 1057 -47.41 46.73 -18.80
N GLU A 1058 -46.46 47.62 -18.48
CA GLU A 1058 -46.71 48.84 -17.67
C GLU A 1058 -47.77 49.79 -18.28
N ASN A 1059 -47.95 49.77 -19.62
CA ASN A 1059 -48.78 50.73 -20.35
C ASN A 1059 -50.00 50.14 -21.09
N SER A 1060 -50.15 48.80 -21.23
CA SER A 1060 -51.12 48.20 -22.18
C SER A 1060 -51.80 46.90 -21.74
N GLY A 1061 -51.95 46.66 -20.43
CA GLY A 1061 -52.65 45.48 -19.91
C GLY A 1061 -51.92 44.15 -20.16
N ASN A 1062 -52.60 43.03 -19.91
CA ASN A 1062 -52.04 41.68 -20.07
C ASN A 1062 -52.03 41.27 -21.56
N LEU A 1063 -50.85 41.07 -22.14
CA LEU A 1063 -50.67 40.58 -23.51
C LEU A 1063 -50.47 39.06 -23.52
N ILE A 1064 -51.27 38.32 -24.29
CA ILE A 1064 -51.06 36.87 -24.46
C ILE A 1064 -49.96 36.63 -25.50
N LEU A 1065 -48.96 35.81 -25.14
CA LEU A 1065 -47.88 35.40 -26.02
C LEU A 1065 -48.15 33.98 -26.53
N ASN A 1066 -48.08 33.76 -27.84
CA ASN A 1066 -48.03 32.42 -28.42
C ASN A 1066 -46.94 32.31 -29.50
N ASP A 1067 -46.61 31.08 -29.88
CA ASP A 1067 -45.69 30.78 -30.98
C ASP A 1067 -46.23 31.24 -32.35
N PHE A 1068 -47.55 31.30 -32.50
CA PHE A 1068 -48.24 31.77 -33.70
C PHE A 1068 -49.40 32.69 -33.31
N ASP A 1069 -49.42 33.94 -33.79
CA ASP A 1069 -50.62 34.80 -33.74
C ASP A 1069 -50.88 35.49 -35.10
N GLY A 1070 -51.93 36.30 -35.17
CA GLY A 1070 -52.36 37.06 -36.36
C GLY A 1070 -51.35 38.05 -36.95
N THR A 1071 -50.19 38.26 -36.31
CA THR A 1071 -49.10 39.10 -36.85
C THR A 1071 -48.08 38.32 -37.70
N ASN A 1072 -48.21 36.99 -37.81
CA ASN A 1072 -47.31 36.16 -38.63
C ASN A 1072 -47.60 36.35 -40.12
N LYS A 1073 -46.81 37.19 -40.81
CA LYS A 1073 -46.79 37.22 -42.29
C LYS A 1073 -46.02 36.00 -42.81
N ALA A 1074 -46.60 35.25 -43.74
CA ALA A 1074 -45.88 34.19 -44.45
C ALA A 1074 -44.89 34.85 -45.43
N GLU A 1075 -43.59 34.68 -45.17
CA GLU A 1075 -42.54 35.03 -46.14
C GLU A 1075 -42.29 33.80 -47.02
N GLU A 1076 -42.60 33.88 -48.31
CA GLU A 1076 -42.15 32.91 -49.33
C GLU A 1076 -42.25 31.42 -48.90
N GLU A 1077 -43.46 30.95 -48.53
CA GLU A 1077 -43.76 29.57 -48.07
C GLU A 1077 -43.30 29.19 -46.66
N TRP A 1078 -42.57 30.07 -45.95
CA TRP A 1078 -42.07 29.81 -44.60
C TRP A 1078 -42.76 30.64 -43.52
N LYS A 1079 -43.05 30.01 -42.37
CA LYS A 1079 -43.57 30.67 -41.16
C LYS A 1079 -42.59 30.54 -40.01
N GLN A 1080 -42.13 31.67 -39.49
CA GLN A 1080 -41.24 31.71 -38.32
C GLN A 1080 -42.04 31.55 -37.01
N LEU A 1081 -41.51 30.75 -36.09
CA LEU A 1081 -41.98 30.70 -34.70
C LEU A 1081 -41.62 32.00 -33.99
N LYS A 1082 -42.58 32.58 -33.26
CA LYS A 1082 -42.34 33.80 -32.50
C LYS A 1082 -41.49 33.54 -31.25
N THR A 1083 -40.64 34.51 -30.94
CA THR A 1083 -39.71 34.49 -29.80
C THR A 1083 -39.98 35.66 -28.86
N LEU A 1084 -39.37 35.66 -27.67
CA LEU A 1084 -39.46 36.81 -26.74
C LEU A 1084 -38.96 38.12 -27.37
N ASN A 1085 -37.90 38.05 -28.18
CA ASN A 1085 -37.38 39.20 -28.93
C ASN A 1085 -38.39 39.75 -29.95
N HIS A 1086 -39.21 38.89 -30.57
CA HIS A 1086 -40.28 39.34 -31.48
C HIS A 1086 -41.29 40.24 -30.77
N TYR A 1087 -41.65 39.91 -29.53
CA TYR A 1087 -42.54 40.72 -28.69
C TYR A 1087 -41.83 41.87 -27.96
N LYS A 1088 -40.51 41.97 -28.07
CA LYS A 1088 -39.66 42.95 -27.36
C LYS A 1088 -39.87 42.93 -25.84
N VAL A 1089 -39.99 41.74 -25.27
CA VAL A 1089 -40.09 41.56 -23.82
C VAL A 1089 -38.77 42.05 -23.18
N PRO A 1090 -38.79 42.92 -22.14
CA PRO A 1090 -37.60 43.37 -21.45
C PRO A 1090 -37.09 42.33 -20.44
N ASP A 1091 -35.82 42.48 -20.04
CA ASP A 1091 -35.25 41.71 -18.93
C ASP A 1091 -35.93 42.08 -17.61
N GLY A 1092 -36.27 41.09 -16.77
CA GLY A 1092 -37.05 41.27 -15.55
C GLY A 1092 -38.57 41.31 -15.74
N ALA A 1093 -39.10 41.01 -16.94
CA ALA A 1093 -40.54 41.05 -17.21
C ALA A 1093 -41.35 40.03 -16.37
N HIS A 1094 -42.55 40.43 -15.94
CA HIS A 1094 -43.49 39.57 -15.22
C HIS A 1094 -44.40 38.79 -16.20
N LEU A 1095 -44.27 37.46 -16.19
CA LEU A 1095 -45.07 36.53 -16.98
C LEU A 1095 -46.00 35.72 -16.07
N THR A 1096 -47.26 35.56 -16.46
CA THR A 1096 -48.24 34.74 -15.75
C THR A 1096 -48.59 33.53 -16.62
N LEU A 1097 -48.40 32.32 -16.10
CA LEU A 1097 -48.84 31.09 -16.74
C LEU A 1097 -50.25 30.75 -16.26
N ARG A 1098 -51.21 30.72 -17.18
CA ARG A 1098 -52.61 30.37 -16.88
C ARG A 1098 -52.98 29.05 -17.55
N GLU A 1099 -53.65 28.17 -16.81
CA GLU A 1099 -54.25 26.96 -17.36
C GLU A 1099 -55.44 27.34 -18.26
N CYS A 1100 -55.45 26.82 -19.48
CA CYS A 1100 -56.49 27.06 -20.46
C CYS A 1100 -57.74 26.24 -20.08
N ASN A 1101 -58.58 26.80 -19.21
CA ASN A 1101 -59.90 26.22 -18.93
C ASN A 1101 -60.76 26.30 -20.19
N THR A 1102 -60.84 25.20 -20.93
CA THR A 1102 -61.78 25.02 -22.04
C THR A 1102 -63.21 24.96 -21.51
N SER A 1103 -63.75 26.13 -21.20
CA SER A 1103 -65.17 26.40 -21.00
C SER A 1103 -65.58 27.64 -21.80
N ASN A 1104 -65.20 27.69 -23.08
CA ASN A 1104 -65.89 28.55 -24.05
C ASN A 1104 -66.00 27.85 -25.43
N PRO A 1105 -67.21 27.56 -25.92
CA PRO A 1105 -67.47 26.69 -27.07
C PRO A 1105 -67.56 27.45 -28.41
N GLU A 1106 -66.55 28.23 -28.79
CA GLU A 1106 -66.55 28.92 -30.10
C GLU A 1106 -65.39 28.54 -31.03
N SER A 1107 -64.53 27.60 -30.66
CA SER A 1107 -63.43 27.11 -31.52
C SER A 1107 -63.51 25.61 -31.85
N LYS A 1108 -64.69 24.99 -31.73
CA LYS A 1108 -64.94 23.58 -32.09
C LYS A 1108 -65.58 23.35 -33.47
N THR A 1109 -65.75 24.38 -34.30
CA THR A 1109 -66.37 24.26 -35.64
C THR A 1109 -65.39 24.26 -36.82
N ALA A 1110 -64.08 24.08 -36.61
CA ALA A 1110 -63.11 24.01 -37.72
C ALA A 1110 -62.35 22.67 -37.87
N ASN A 1111 -62.52 21.69 -36.98
CA ASN A 1111 -61.70 20.47 -36.99
C ASN A 1111 -62.46 19.14 -37.12
N MET A 1112 -63.67 19.13 -37.68
CA MET A 1112 -64.43 17.90 -37.95
C MET A 1112 -64.57 17.53 -39.43
N ASN A 1113 -63.73 18.09 -40.33
CA ASN A 1113 -63.79 17.80 -41.77
C ASN A 1113 -62.43 17.59 -42.47
N LYS A 1114 -61.44 16.99 -41.80
CA LYS A 1114 -60.21 16.52 -42.49
C LYS A 1114 -59.75 15.14 -42.05
N MET A 1115 -60.70 14.21 -41.90
CA MET A 1115 -60.44 12.77 -41.90
C MET A 1115 -61.23 12.11 -43.03
N LYS A 1116 -60.98 12.57 -44.27
CA LYS A 1116 -61.26 11.91 -45.56
C LYS A 1116 -60.97 12.89 -46.69
N ARG A 1117 -59.69 13.01 -47.08
CA ARG A 1117 -59.22 13.38 -48.43
C ARG A 1117 -57.69 13.27 -48.47
N LYS A 1118 -57.20 12.05 -48.68
CA LYS A 1118 -55.97 11.83 -49.47
C LYS A 1118 -56.35 12.16 -50.91
N SER A 1119 -56.14 13.41 -51.33
CA SER A 1119 -55.88 13.77 -52.72
C SER A 1119 -55.57 15.27 -52.81
N TYR A 1120 -54.35 15.56 -53.27
CA TYR A 1120 -53.89 16.81 -53.90
C TYR A 1120 -54.27 18.14 -53.23
N SER A 1121 -53.36 18.63 -52.38
CA SER A 1121 -52.88 20.03 -52.41
C SER A 1121 -51.63 20.14 -51.52
N LYS A 1122 -50.45 19.98 -52.15
CA LYS A 1122 -49.19 20.50 -51.63
C LYS A 1122 -49.30 22.02 -51.66
N ILE A 1123 -49.61 22.64 -50.52
CA ILE A 1123 -49.10 23.97 -50.18
C ILE A 1123 -48.31 23.71 -48.91
N ILE A 1124 -46.99 23.78 -49.05
CA ILE A 1124 -46.02 23.43 -48.02
C ILE A 1124 -45.96 24.62 -47.06
N ASP A 1125 -46.61 24.51 -45.90
CA ASP A 1125 -46.51 25.49 -44.81
C ASP A 1125 -45.26 25.12 -43.98
N GLN A 1126 -44.07 25.42 -44.52
CA GLN A 1126 -42.80 25.06 -43.92
C GLN A 1126 -42.52 25.97 -42.69
N LYS A 1127 -42.28 25.38 -41.51
CA LYS A 1127 -42.06 26.12 -40.26
C LYS A 1127 -40.59 26.16 -39.91
N TRP A 1128 -40.10 27.28 -39.39
CA TRP A 1128 -38.71 27.42 -38.93
C TRP A 1128 -38.64 28.27 -37.66
N HIS A 1129 -37.56 28.13 -36.90
CA HIS A 1129 -37.28 28.95 -35.71
C HIS A 1129 -36.05 29.83 -35.94
N LEU A 1130 -34.87 29.22 -35.89
CA LEU A 1130 -33.58 29.90 -35.98
C LEU A 1130 -32.87 29.58 -37.29
N VAL A 1131 -33.07 28.37 -37.81
CA VAL A 1131 -32.43 27.89 -39.05
C VAL A 1131 -33.48 27.52 -40.10
N LYS A 1132 -33.47 28.20 -41.25
CA LYS A 1132 -34.24 27.79 -42.44
C LYS A 1132 -33.51 26.63 -43.14
N GLN A 1133 -34.17 25.49 -43.31
CA GLN A 1133 -33.65 24.40 -44.13
C GLN A 1133 -34.04 24.65 -45.59
N HIS A 1134 -33.15 25.22 -46.41
CA HIS A 1134 -33.37 25.24 -47.86
C HIS A 1134 -33.18 23.82 -48.43
N ASP A 1135 -34.16 23.39 -49.24
CA ASP A 1135 -34.23 22.08 -49.89
C ASP A 1135 -32.92 21.73 -50.63
N ASN A 1136 -32.31 20.60 -50.25
CA ASN A 1136 -31.50 19.82 -51.18
C ASN A 1136 -31.88 18.32 -51.03
N PRO A 1137 -32.90 17.84 -51.77
CA PRO A 1137 -33.51 16.52 -51.56
C PRO A 1137 -32.74 15.36 -52.23
N ASN A 1138 -31.44 15.52 -52.51
CA ASN A 1138 -30.61 14.51 -53.19
C ASN A 1138 -29.29 14.23 -52.45
N HIS A 1139 -29.32 14.00 -51.15
CA HIS A 1139 -28.26 13.23 -50.51
C HIS A 1139 -28.85 11.94 -49.94
N GLU A 1140 -28.84 10.91 -50.79
CA GLU A 1140 -28.89 9.53 -50.36
C GLU A 1140 -27.86 9.31 -49.23
N LYS A 1141 -28.29 8.56 -48.23
CA LYS A 1141 -27.50 8.09 -47.10
C LYS A 1141 -26.31 7.27 -47.63
N GLY A 1142 -25.20 7.93 -47.94
CA GLY A 1142 -24.03 7.20 -48.43
C GLY A 1142 -23.00 8.03 -49.15
N GLU A 1143 -22.58 9.17 -48.61
CA GLU A 1143 -21.24 9.73 -48.89
C GLU A 1143 -20.99 10.94 -47.98
N ARG A 1144 -20.49 10.68 -46.76
CA ARG A 1144 -19.89 11.72 -45.92
C ARG A 1144 -18.60 12.18 -46.60
N SER A 1145 -18.71 13.19 -47.46
CA SER A 1145 -17.55 13.91 -47.96
C SER A 1145 -16.83 14.59 -46.79
N ASN A 1146 -15.55 14.27 -46.60
CA ASN A 1146 -14.64 14.86 -45.62
C ASN A 1146 -14.51 16.38 -45.83
N LYS A 1147 -15.47 17.18 -45.36
CA LYS A 1147 -15.27 18.61 -45.13
C LYS A 1147 -14.82 18.75 -43.68
N MET A 1148 -13.56 19.15 -43.50
CA MET A 1148 -13.01 19.52 -42.19
C MET A 1148 -13.99 20.46 -41.47
N VAL A 1149 -14.35 20.09 -40.24
CA VAL A 1149 -15.16 20.92 -39.34
C VAL A 1149 -14.42 22.23 -39.13
N SER A 1150 -15.09 23.37 -39.32
CA SER A 1150 -14.44 24.67 -39.09
C SER A 1150 -13.98 24.77 -37.63
N GLU A 1151 -12.83 25.42 -37.41
CA GLU A 1151 -12.20 25.62 -36.10
C GLU A 1151 -13.17 26.17 -35.03
N VAL A 1152 -14.10 27.04 -35.45
CA VAL A 1152 -15.12 27.66 -34.59
C VAL A 1152 -16.17 26.65 -34.09
N TYR A 1153 -16.47 25.61 -34.86
CA TYR A 1153 -17.44 24.58 -34.46
C TYR A 1153 -16.79 23.51 -33.57
N LEU A 1154 -15.54 23.16 -33.85
CA LEU A 1154 -14.78 22.21 -33.05
C LEU A 1154 -14.53 22.75 -31.63
N THR A 1155 -14.19 24.03 -31.50
CA THR A 1155 -14.05 24.70 -30.19
C THR A 1155 -15.35 24.68 -29.39
N ARG A 1156 -16.51 24.88 -30.02
CA ARG A 1156 -17.83 24.76 -29.35
C ARG A 1156 -18.13 23.33 -28.86
N LEU A 1157 -17.78 22.32 -29.66
CA LEU A 1157 -17.96 20.91 -29.27
C LEU A 1157 -17.04 20.54 -28.10
N LEU A 1158 -15.76 20.95 -28.17
CA LEU A 1158 -14.77 20.66 -27.13
C LEU A 1158 -15.07 21.40 -25.83
N THR A 1159 -15.54 22.66 -25.89
CA THR A 1159 -15.98 23.42 -24.69
C THR A 1159 -17.17 22.76 -24.01
N THR A 1160 -18.19 22.35 -24.79
CA THR A 1160 -19.36 21.63 -24.26
C THR A 1160 -18.96 20.28 -23.67
N LYS A 1161 -18.07 19.53 -24.35
CA LYS A 1161 -17.52 18.26 -23.84
C LYS A 1161 -16.79 18.47 -22.51
N GLY A 1162 -15.87 19.43 -22.45
CA GLY A 1162 -15.08 19.69 -21.25
C GLY A 1162 -15.95 20.15 -20.07
N ALA A 1163 -16.99 20.93 -20.31
CA ALA A 1163 -17.94 21.35 -19.26
C ALA A 1163 -18.73 20.18 -18.64
N VAL A 1164 -19.00 19.11 -19.40
CA VAL A 1164 -19.78 17.95 -18.89
C VAL A 1164 -18.89 16.78 -18.47
N GLN A 1165 -17.59 16.80 -18.81
CA GLN A 1165 -16.66 15.68 -18.67
C GLN A 1165 -16.65 15.05 -17.27
N GLN A 1166 -16.60 15.85 -16.20
CA GLN A 1166 -16.57 15.31 -14.83
C GLN A 1166 -17.82 14.48 -14.50
N PHE A 1167 -19.00 14.86 -14.98
CA PHE A 1167 -20.23 14.09 -14.75
C PHE A 1167 -20.23 12.76 -15.51
N VAL A 1168 -19.58 12.72 -16.67
CA VAL A 1168 -19.35 11.47 -17.44
C VAL A 1168 -18.39 10.57 -16.68
N ASP A 1169 -17.28 11.14 -16.19
CA ASP A 1169 -16.27 10.40 -15.43
C ASP A 1169 -16.82 9.86 -14.12
N ASP A 1170 -17.66 10.62 -13.40
CA ASP A 1170 -18.32 10.18 -12.17
C ASP A 1170 -19.29 9.01 -12.43
N LEU A 1171 -20.05 9.06 -13.53
CA LEU A 1171 -20.93 7.96 -13.94
C LEU A 1171 -20.12 6.71 -14.26
N PHE A 1172 -19.07 6.81 -15.09
CA PHE A 1172 -18.24 5.68 -15.47
C PHE A 1172 -17.47 5.09 -14.28
N ARG A 1173 -16.94 5.95 -13.41
CA ARG A 1173 -16.30 5.51 -12.17
C ARG A 1173 -17.27 4.75 -11.29
N LYS A 1174 -18.56 5.11 -11.23
CA LYS A 1174 -19.56 4.36 -10.46
C LYS A 1174 -20.02 3.06 -11.14
N ILE A 1175 -20.04 3.00 -12.47
CA ILE A 1175 -20.40 1.79 -13.22
C ILE A 1175 -19.28 0.75 -13.14
N PHE A 1176 -18.01 1.16 -13.27
CA PHE A 1176 -16.87 0.24 -13.41
C PHE A 1176 -16.06 0.00 -12.12
N ASN A 1177 -16.36 0.66 -11.00
CA ASN A 1177 -15.61 0.45 -9.76
C ASN A 1177 -16.18 -0.72 -8.94
N SER A 1178 -15.33 -1.69 -8.60
CA SER A 1178 -15.64 -2.90 -7.81
C SER A 1178 -15.63 -2.67 -6.29
N THR A 1179 -15.12 -1.53 -5.82
CA THR A 1179 -14.89 -1.23 -4.41
C THR A 1179 -15.31 0.22 -4.09
N ASN A 1180 -16.54 0.42 -3.64
CA ASN A 1180 -16.94 1.72 -3.09
C ASN A 1180 -17.92 1.52 -1.93
N HIS A 1181 -17.51 2.00 -0.75
CA HIS A 1181 -18.35 2.34 0.41
C HIS A 1181 -19.59 1.44 0.62
N GLY A 1182 -19.37 0.17 0.94
CA GLY A 1182 -20.42 -0.71 1.47
C GLY A 1182 -21.37 -1.38 0.46
N SER A 1183 -21.31 -1.08 -0.84
CA SER A 1183 -22.09 -1.80 -1.86
C SER A 1183 -21.23 -2.83 -2.60
N ALA A 1184 -21.49 -4.12 -2.39
CA ALA A 1184 -20.84 -5.21 -3.14
C ALA A 1184 -21.18 -5.14 -4.64
N VAL A 1185 -20.28 -5.64 -5.50
CA VAL A 1185 -20.53 -5.82 -6.94
C VAL A 1185 -21.87 -6.55 -7.13
N PRO A 1186 -22.76 -6.07 -8.03
CA PRO A 1186 -24.03 -6.73 -8.26
C PRO A 1186 -23.83 -8.21 -8.60
N LEU A 1187 -24.47 -9.10 -7.83
CA LEU A 1187 -24.34 -10.55 -7.99
C LEU A 1187 -24.62 -11.02 -9.41
N ALA A 1188 -25.51 -10.32 -10.13
CA ALA A 1188 -25.82 -10.60 -11.53
C ALA A 1188 -24.61 -10.41 -12.46
N VAL A 1189 -23.83 -9.34 -12.26
CA VAL A 1189 -22.61 -9.08 -13.06
C VAL A 1189 -21.58 -10.15 -12.78
N LYS A 1190 -21.28 -10.40 -11.50
CA LYS A 1190 -20.33 -11.44 -11.10
C LYS A 1190 -20.74 -12.82 -11.65
N ASN A 1191 -21.99 -13.23 -11.45
CA ASN A 1191 -22.47 -14.54 -11.87
C ASN A 1191 -22.44 -14.78 -13.38
N MET A 1192 -22.66 -13.72 -14.18
CA MET A 1192 -22.61 -13.81 -15.63
C MET A 1192 -21.18 -13.76 -16.15
N PHE A 1193 -20.31 -12.93 -15.57
CA PHE A 1193 -18.90 -12.87 -15.93
C PHE A 1193 -18.19 -14.17 -15.55
N ASP A 1194 -18.39 -14.69 -14.33
CA ASP A 1194 -17.90 -16.02 -13.91
C ASP A 1194 -18.40 -17.15 -14.86
N PHE A 1195 -19.57 -16.97 -15.49
CA PHE A 1195 -20.08 -17.91 -16.49
C PHE A 1195 -19.35 -17.77 -17.84
N LEU A 1196 -19.08 -16.54 -18.30
CA LEU A 1196 -18.33 -16.29 -19.53
C LEU A 1196 -16.88 -16.79 -19.40
N ASP A 1197 -16.21 -16.49 -18.29
CA ASP A 1197 -14.85 -16.98 -17.99
C ASP A 1197 -14.80 -18.52 -18.00
N LYS A 1198 -15.87 -19.16 -17.48
CA LYS A 1198 -16.00 -20.62 -17.53
C LYS A 1198 -16.17 -21.14 -18.95
N GLN A 1199 -16.90 -20.45 -19.83
CA GLN A 1199 -17.04 -20.83 -21.23
C GLN A 1199 -15.73 -20.63 -22.01
N GLU A 1200 -14.95 -19.59 -21.69
CA GLU A 1200 -13.61 -19.39 -22.25
C GLU A 1200 -12.66 -20.53 -21.87
N LEU A 1201 -12.65 -20.93 -20.58
CA LEU A 1201 -11.92 -22.09 -20.08
C LEU A 1201 -12.36 -23.41 -20.70
N GLU A 1202 -13.67 -23.60 -20.96
CA GLU A 1202 -14.20 -24.81 -21.61
C GLU A 1202 -13.83 -24.91 -23.10
N HIS A 1203 -13.51 -23.78 -23.76
CA HIS A 1203 -13.18 -23.70 -25.18
C HIS A 1203 -11.71 -23.34 -25.48
N ASP A 1204 -10.83 -23.38 -24.48
CA ASP A 1204 -9.40 -23.04 -24.57
C ASP A 1204 -9.14 -21.66 -25.23
N ILE A 1205 -9.99 -20.67 -24.93
CA ILE A 1205 -9.80 -19.29 -25.38
C ILE A 1205 -8.90 -18.58 -24.38
N THR A 1206 -7.80 -18.05 -24.89
CA THR A 1206 -6.65 -17.59 -24.11
C THR A 1206 -6.15 -16.23 -24.54
N ASP A 1207 -6.77 -15.75 -25.62
CA ASP A 1207 -6.46 -14.48 -26.21
C ASP A 1207 -6.99 -13.43 -25.26
N ALA A 1208 -6.01 -12.82 -24.56
CA ALA A 1208 -5.81 -11.38 -24.30
C ALA A 1208 -6.94 -10.46 -24.72
N GLU A 1209 -7.31 -10.71 -25.96
CA GLU A 1209 -8.48 -10.59 -26.79
C GLU A 1209 -9.81 -11.14 -26.29
N VAL A 1210 -10.70 -11.79 -27.05
CA VAL A 1210 -12.01 -12.35 -26.59
C VAL A 1210 -12.59 -12.06 -25.18
#